data_AF-A0A2V6Q3N4-F1
#
_entry.id   AF-A0A2V6Q3N4-F1
#
_cell.length_a   1.000
_cell.length_b   1.000
_cell.length_c   1.000
_cell.angle_alpha   90.00
_cell.angle_beta   90.00
_cell.angle_gamma   90.00
#
_symmetry.space_group_name_H-M   'P 1'
#
loop_
_entity.id
_entity.type
_entity.pdbx_description
1 polymer ?
#
loop_
_entity_poly.entity_id
_entity_poly.type
_entity_poly.pdbx_seq_one_letter_code
_entity_poly.pdbx_strand_id
1 'polypeptide(L)'
;MSAAGWIREGAGEEDRPFWRVRHHFHNPLASWDLAGLTIDTTNPSMQLGMSSILRSQQVFQEGPKGGGTWSWPFARQRFLAALTARTPAEREGALADTFRALGHVAHFIQDATVPAHARNDMHLWVPLGNNRFYPLNSDWYEDWIQDTFDNRRAQFDQLLALPPKRPLRLVFHSENPDAPIPIAGLIDTEQLSVEGRVPSLLGPHEFGIAELTHPNFVSRDTIFVFHARPTLLDLGDPFIEARAGGTFRRYAPKVVRGASTVEVIHFVAEAALAHSLGAVQDVAPPSVLWTLDERVHEDYARQLIPRAVGYSAELLDYFFRGRLAVDLVPDPVDPSVVRVVGTNESPEPLHEGTLTLHADRMTGERGPATPLEPTSVIGVAPGAPVISARFRVPEDTERLVAVYAGTLGLERARDDFKGAVIGKVLGGVRVEEVFADGARWRLRTPTGVFDLPLSTDLYDDVKWGDADNVLVARTRLGLDPPGFAATFEIVRRPESVEPVTDGTPLTVMLQPLASASLTFATAPLVTTIVLDQTIEYRQQIGRWRQDLATEWTTPLNAYTSVSLTRTPLVFETIHAQTLAFAAPLPITLDADHNLDIGDADVPYAWDLVDVAADRDGRILGLAAIFLTAPGLEPIEVPWFRLDTAGQPFVARSLPFEAHFPEDATTIWALVDLGAGTVMAATAAPIVTITSRRADEGPPWAGGGFGQDQWPALYRQAITTYAGGPLAGRIDELVDAPSLAPRSSPGESASLEVVTGDQALSVSGWFRPEIHDALARSGLAEFKAGEVQLVTRRWNYVCVAGFCANDSDYEAFSVTMRRGGVPEAPAQLVDARRARPAPAGERLVLLGDAFRTDVRPIGSLVAWDPAAERAREAFRIPASFHGLGQNASTGAVLLSYAPRFGARGTFFVPLEEGTLETFFAGNDLRFDFTLLSGDRLYGVRDLRFYLREPPLRAVPLPARLSAMPGNPVGDYHAIRVP
;
A
#
# COMPACT_ATOMS: atom_id res chain seq x y z
N MET A 1 -12.12 -27.20 9.99
CA MET A 1 -10.90 -27.30 10.83
C MET A 1 -9.75 -26.59 10.13
N SER A 2 -8.78 -26.06 10.87
CA SER A 2 -7.55 -25.51 10.29
C SER A 2 -6.64 -26.63 9.74
N ALA A 3 -5.64 -26.30 8.93
CA ALA A 3 -4.65 -27.27 8.44
C ALA A 3 -3.97 -28.04 9.59
N ALA A 4 -3.58 -27.34 10.66
CA ALA A 4 -3.03 -27.95 11.88
C ALA A 4 -4.05 -28.88 12.58
N GLY A 5 -5.34 -28.55 12.52
CA GLY A 5 -6.42 -29.41 13.02
C GLY A 5 -6.50 -30.73 12.27
N TRP A 6 -6.45 -30.70 10.93
CA TRP A 6 -6.47 -31.92 10.11
C TRP A 6 -5.22 -32.78 10.27
N ILE A 7 -4.03 -32.17 10.38
CA ILE A 7 -2.78 -32.89 10.70
C ILE A 7 -2.92 -33.62 12.05
N ARG A 8 -3.43 -32.93 13.08
CA ARG A 8 -3.64 -33.53 14.41
C ARG A 8 -4.61 -34.71 14.35
N GLU A 9 -5.71 -34.55 13.63
CA GLU A 9 -6.70 -35.62 13.48
C GLU A 9 -6.09 -36.83 12.77
N GLY A 10 -5.40 -36.64 11.65
CA GLY A 10 -4.74 -37.73 10.94
C GLY A 10 -3.68 -38.45 11.77
N ALA A 11 -2.89 -37.71 12.55
CA ALA A 11 -1.93 -38.32 13.47
C ALA A 11 -2.64 -39.18 14.54
N GLY A 12 -3.74 -38.71 15.12
CA GLY A 12 -4.50 -39.49 16.11
C GLY A 12 -5.32 -40.64 15.51
N GLU A 13 -5.67 -40.57 14.23
CA GLU A 13 -6.32 -41.66 13.51
C GLU A 13 -5.35 -42.79 13.13
N GLU A 14 -4.03 -42.57 13.07
CA GLU A 14 -3.10 -43.66 12.75
C GLU A 14 -3.08 -44.74 13.85
N ASP A 15 -3.27 -44.36 15.12
CA ASP A 15 -3.44 -45.30 16.25
C ASP A 15 -4.75 -46.11 16.22
N ARG A 16 -5.67 -45.82 15.28
CA ARG A 16 -7.00 -46.42 15.26
C ARG A 16 -7.46 -46.83 13.86
N PRO A 17 -8.04 -48.01 13.73
CA PRO A 17 -8.21 -49.08 14.72
C PRO A 17 -6.98 -50.00 14.79
N PHE A 18 -7.00 -50.96 15.71
CA PHE A 18 -5.82 -51.73 16.16
C PHE A 18 -4.96 -52.41 15.06
N TRP A 19 -5.47 -52.65 13.86
CA TRP A 19 -4.66 -53.24 12.79
C TRP A 19 -3.69 -52.24 12.15
N ARG A 20 -3.83 -50.93 12.40
CA ARG A 20 -2.83 -49.93 12.00
C ARG A 20 -1.59 -49.97 12.88
N VAL A 21 -1.78 -50.09 14.20
CA VAL A 21 -0.70 -50.04 15.21
C VAL A 21 0.41 -51.08 15.01
N ARG A 22 0.11 -52.22 14.36
CA ARG A 22 1.13 -53.24 14.03
C ARG A 22 2.23 -52.72 13.09
N HIS A 23 2.00 -51.59 12.42
CA HIS A 23 2.92 -50.98 11.46
C HIS A 23 3.69 -49.77 12.03
N HIS A 24 3.58 -49.48 13.33
CA HIS A 24 4.21 -48.32 13.98
C HIS A 24 5.69 -48.57 14.33
N PHE A 25 6.10 -49.84 14.24
CA PHE A 25 7.43 -50.30 14.61
C PHE A 25 8.44 -50.17 13.46
N HIS A 26 9.68 -49.81 13.82
CA HIS A 26 10.81 -49.82 12.92
C HIS A 26 12.12 -50.07 13.69
N ASN A 27 12.74 -51.23 13.50
CA ASN A 27 14.05 -51.58 14.03
C ASN A 27 15.16 -51.20 13.03
N PRO A 28 15.95 -50.14 13.29
CA PRO A 28 16.97 -49.64 12.37
C PRO A 28 18.22 -50.53 12.26
N LEU A 29 18.30 -51.65 12.98
CA LEU A 29 19.38 -52.64 12.83
C LEU A 29 19.02 -53.78 11.87
N ALA A 30 17.76 -53.85 11.41
CA ALA A 30 17.29 -54.85 10.47
C ALA A 30 17.12 -54.22 9.08
N SER A 31 17.22 -55.04 8.03
CA SER A 31 16.80 -54.61 6.70
C SER A 31 15.31 -54.22 6.71
N TRP A 32 14.92 -53.21 5.92
CA TRP A 32 13.59 -52.60 6.05
C TRP A 32 12.40 -53.56 5.84
N ASP A 33 12.61 -54.66 5.10
CA ASP A 33 11.64 -55.75 4.92
C ASP A 33 11.39 -56.54 6.21
N LEU A 34 12.36 -56.58 7.14
CA LEU A 34 12.27 -57.25 8.44
C LEU A 34 12.27 -56.28 9.63
N ALA A 35 12.38 -54.97 9.38
CA ALA A 35 12.44 -53.94 10.41
C ALA A 35 11.09 -53.65 11.08
N GLY A 36 9.98 -54.19 10.57
CA GLY A 36 8.66 -54.03 11.20
C GLY A 36 8.46 -54.85 12.48
N LEU A 37 7.22 -54.85 13.00
CA LEU A 37 6.86 -55.64 14.17
C LEU A 37 7.01 -57.14 13.88
N THR A 38 7.90 -57.83 14.60
CA THR A 38 8.16 -59.27 14.42
C THR A 38 8.40 -59.99 15.74
N ILE A 39 8.02 -61.26 15.81
CA ILE A 39 8.33 -62.15 16.94
C ILE A 39 9.74 -62.74 16.79
N ASP A 40 10.30 -62.75 15.58
CA ASP A 40 11.64 -63.25 15.26
C ASP A 40 12.22 -62.44 14.09
N THR A 41 13.29 -61.69 14.33
CA THR A 41 13.96 -60.86 13.31
C THR A 41 14.75 -61.68 12.28
N THR A 42 14.93 -62.99 12.50
CA THR A 42 15.61 -63.90 11.57
C THR A 42 14.65 -64.70 10.70
N ASN A 43 13.34 -64.65 10.98
CA ASN A 43 12.31 -65.39 10.26
C ASN A 43 11.22 -64.46 9.70
N PRO A 44 11.24 -64.16 8.38
CA PRO A 44 10.24 -63.33 7.72
C PRO A 44 8.80 -63.82 7.91
N SER A 45 8.60 -65.12 8.15
CA SER A 45 7.26 -65.71 8.33
C SER A 45 6.62 -65.37 9.68
N MET A 46 7.36 -64.74 10.60
CA MET A 46 6.89 -64.34 11.93
C MET A 46 6.68 -62.83 12.07
N GLN A 47 6.69 -62.09 10.95
CA GLN A 47 6.38 -60.67 10.92
C GLN A 47 4.87 -60.44 11.11
N LEU A 48 4.52 -59.62 12.10
CA LEU A 48 3.15 -59.27 12.45
C LEU A 48 2.69 -57.98 11.73
N GLY A 49 3.63 -57.10 11.41
CA GLY A 49 3.39 -55.88 10.66
C GLY A 49 4.64 -55.37 9.97
N MET A 50 4.46 -54.76 8.80
CA MET A 50 5.54 -54.14 8.04
C MET A 50 6.12 -52.90 8.75
N SER A 51 7.36 -52.58 8.41
CA SER A 51 8.08 -51.37 8.83
C SER A 51 7.28 -50.09 8.57
N SER A 52 7.31 -49.15 9.51
CA SER A 52 6.66 -47.84 9.38
C SER A 52 7.16 -47.03 8.18
N ILE A 53 8.44 -47.20 7.80
CA ILE A 53 9.03 -46.61 6.58
C ILE A 53 8.30 -47.11 5.33
N LEU A 54 8.21 -48.43 5.15
CA LEU A 54 7.54 -49.03 3.99
C LEU A 54 6.05 -48.66 4.01
N ARG A 55 5.42 -48.70 5.18
CA ARG A 55 4.01 -48.34 5.37
C ARG A 55 3.69 -46.91 4.96
N SER A 56 4.60 -45.96 5.23
CA SER A 56 4.43 -44.54 4.92
C SER A 56 4.40 -44.24 3.42
N GLN A 57 4.90 -45.15 2.58
CA GLN A 57 5.03 -44.96 1.12
C GLN A 57 4.23 -45.97 0.29
N GLN A 58 3.63 -46.98 0.91
CA GLN A 58 2.89 -48.02 0.20
C GLN A 58 1.62 -47.48 -0.48
N VAL A 59 1.37 -47.89 -1.73
CA VAL A 59 0.21 -47.48 -2.53
C VAL A 59 -1.10 -48.18 -2.11
N PHE A 60 -1.03 -49.19 -1.24
CA PHE A 60 -2.21 -49.78 -0.61
C PHE A 60 -1.90 -50.19 0.82
N GLN A 61 -2.71 -49.74 1.77
CA GLN A 61 -2.52 -49.97 3.19
C GLN A 61 -3.65 -50.86 3.72
N GLU A 62 -3.44 -52.18 3.93
CA GLU A 62 -4.49 -53.14 4.31
C GLU A 62 -5.50 -52.73 5.41
N GLY A 63 -6.75 -53.20 5.31
CA GLY A 63 -7.79 -53.13 6.36
C GLY A 63 -9.08 -53.90 6.01
N PRO A 64 -9.91 -54.32 6.99
CA PRO A 64 -11.08 -55.19 6.83
C PRO A 64 -12.23 -54.62 5.98
N LYS A 65 -12.12 -53.36 5.53
CA LYS A 65 -13.00 -52.71 4.54
C LYS A 65 -12.23 -52.01 3.41
N GLY A 66 -11.03 -52.50 3.08
CA GLY A 66 -10.24 -51.99 1.96
C GLY A 66 -9.13 -51.01 2.31
N GLY A 67 -8.74 -50.87 3.59
CA GLY A 67 -7.56 -50.08 3.95
C GLY A 67 -7.70 -48.56 3.73
N GLY A 68 -7.10 -47.72 4.57
CA GLY A 68 -7.12 -46.26 4.33
C GLY A 68 -5.98 -45.85 3.41
N THR A 69 -6.19 -44.92 2.48
CA THR A 69 -5.16 -44.47 1.53
C THR A 69 -4.36 -43.27 2.07
N TRP A 70 -3.62 -43.38 3.19
CA TRP A 70 -2.99 -42.22 3.87
C TRP A 70 -1.47 -42.07 3.69
N SER A 71 -0.86 -42.83 2.78
CA SER A 71 0.58 -42.76 2.52
C SER A 71 0.99 -41.50 1.74
N TRP A 72 2.29 -41.24 1.66
CA TRP A 72 2.86 -40.07 0.97
C TRP A 72 2.41 -39.95 -0.50
N PRO A 73 2.39 -41.01 -1.33
CA PRO A 73 1.86 -40.92 -2.69
C PRO A 73 0.41 -40.41 -2.74
N PHE A 74 -0.45 -40.83 -1.81
CA PHE A 74 -1.83 -40.33 -1.74
C PHE A 74 -1.91 -38.91 -1.19
N ALA A 75 -1.03 -38.51 -0.28
CA ALA A 75 -0.93 -37.11 0.13
C ALA A 75 -0.62 -36.22 -1.09
N ARG A 76 0.31 -36.63 -1.96
CA ARG A 76 0.59 -35.94 -3.24
C ARG A 76 -0.60 -35.95 -4.20
N GLN A 77 -1.27 -37.09 -4.34
CA GLN A 77 -2.45 -37.21 -5.21
C GLN A 77 -3.60 -36.31 -4.74
N ARG A 78 -3.85 -36.24 -3.43
CA ARG A 78 -4.86 -35.36 -2.85
C ARG A 78 -4.47 -33.91 -2.95
N PHE A 79 -3.20 -33.57 -2.80
CA PHE A 79 -2.75 -32.19 -3.01
C PHE A 79 -2.93 -31.77 -4.46
N LEU A 80 -2.64 -32.66 -5.41
CA LEU A 80 -2.97 -32.43 -6.81
C LEU A 80 -4.48 -32.23 -7.00
N ALA A 81 -5.31 -33.10 -6.43
CA ALA A 81 -6.77 -32.96 -6.50
C ALA A 81 -7.28 -31.65 -5.86
N ALA A 82 -6.68 -31.21 -4.74
CA ALA A 82 -7.00 -29.92 -4.12
C ALA A 82 -6.72 -28.74 -5.07
N LEU A 83 -5.71 -28.89 -5.92
CA LEU A 83 -5.33 -27.90 -6.92
C LEU A 83 -6.12 -28.01 -8.23
N THR A 84 -6.73 -29.16 -8.56
CA THR A 84 -7.32 -29.39 -9.89
C THR A 84 -8.79 -29.81 -9.91
N ALA A 85 -9.38 -30.24 -8.79
CA ALA A 85 -10.74 -30.77 -8.74
C ALA A 85 -11.79 -29.70 -9.08
N ARG A 86 -12.90 -30.17 -9.66
CA ARG A 86 -13.88 -29.29 -10.30
C ARG A 86 -14.64 -28.45 -9.30
N THR A 87 -15.18 -29.05 -8.24
CA THR A 87 -16.03 -28.29 -7.31
C THR A 87 -15.25 -27.77 -6.10
N PRO A 88 -15.68 -26.64 -5.49
CA PRO A 88 -15.07 -26.15 -4.25
C PRO A 88 -15.01 -27.21 -3.15
N ALA A 89 -16.12 -27.92 -2.92
CA ALA A 89 -16.23 -28.96 -1.90
C ALA A 89 -15.22 -30.11 -2.12
N GLU A 90 -15.03 -30.56 -3.36
CA GLU A 90 -14.02 -31.59 -3.67
C GLU A 90 -12.60 -31.09 -3.43
N ARG A 91 -12.30 -29.83 -3.78
CA ARG A 91 -10.97 -29.24 -3.57
C ARG A 91 -10.67 -29.08 -2.08
N GLU A 92 -11.61 -28.56 -1.31
CA GLU A 92 -11.49 -28.39 0.13
C GLU A 92 -11.37 -29.74 0.84
N GLY A 93 -12.18 -30.73 0.46
CA GLY A 93 -12.08 -32.10 0.97
C GLY A 93 -10.72 -32.71 0.64
N ALA A 94 -10.23 -32.57 -0.58
CA ALA A 94 -8.91 -33.07 -0.97
C ALA A 94 -7.77 -32.34 -0.24
N LEU A 95 -7.90 -31.05 0.03
CA LEU A 95 -6.91 -30.28 0.79
C LEU A 95 -6.90 -30.70 2.27
N ALA A 96 -8.08 -30.88 2.87
CA ALA A 96 -8.23 -31.42 4.21
C ALA A 96 -7.59 -32.82 4.31
N ASP A 97 -7.88 -33.69 3.36
CA ASP A 97 -7.34 -35.04 3.33
C ASP A 97 -5.83 -35.06 3.03
N THR A 98 -5.28 -34.04 2.35
CA THR A 98 -3.82 -33.86 2.19
C THR A 98 -3.19 -33.67 3.57
N PHE A 99 -3.72 -32.73 4.35
CA PHE A 99 -3.23 -32.45 5.70
C PHE A 99 -3.46 -33.61 6.65
N ARG A 100 -4.60 -34.31 6.54
CA ARG A 100 -4.85 -35.54 7.31
C ARG A 100 -3.82 -36.63 6.98
N ALA A 101 -3.56 -36.87 5.69
CA ALA A 101 -2.52 -37.83 5.25
C ALA A 101 -1.12 -37.46 5.77
N LEU A 102 -0.76 -36.18 5.75
CA LEU A 102 0.49 -35.71 6.33
C LEU A 102 0.55 -35.95 7.85
N GLY A 103 -0.59 -35.88 8.55
CA GLY A 103 -0.73 -36.30 9.95
C GLY A 103 -0.40 -37.77 10.15
N HIS A 104 -0.97 -38.66 9.34
CA HIS A 104 -0.66 -40.10 9.37
C HIS A 104 0.82 -40.39 9.12
N VAL A 105 1.44 -39.73 8.14
CA VAL A 105 2.87 -39.92 7.85
C VAL A 105 3.76 -39.34 8.96
N ALA A 106 3.39 -38.19 9.52
CA ALA A 106 4.11 -37.60 10.64
C ALA A 106 4.05 -38.47 11.91
N HIS A 107 2.95 -39.21 12.11
CA HIS A 107 2.80 -40.14 13.22
C HIS A 107 3.91 -41.21 13.23
N PHE A 108 4.27 -41.79 12.09
CA PHE A 108 5.36 -42.78 12.02
C PHE A 108 6.73 -42.22 12.46
N ILE A 109 6.99 -40.93 12.19
CA ILE A 109 8.20 -40.24 12.70
C ILE A 109 8.12 -40.08 14.22
N GLN A 110 6.93 -39.78 14.74
CA GLN A 110 6.70 -39.63 16.18
C GLN A 110 6.85 -40.96 16.91
N ASP A 111 6.33 -42.05 16.36
CA ASP A 111 6.51 -43.41 16.90
C ASP A 111 7.98 -43.83 16.87
N ALA A 112 8.73 -43.49 15.82
CA ALA A 112 10.17 -43.75 15.78
C ALA A 112 10.97 -42.97 16.85
N THR A 113 10.34 -42.03 17.58
CA THR A 113 10.92 -41.40 18.77
C THR A 113 10.63 -42.19 20.05
N VAL A 114 9.66 -43.10 20.04
CA VAL A 114 9.31 -43.94 21.19
C VAL A 114 10.26 -45.15 21.22
N PRO A 115 10.97 -45.39 22.34
CA PRO A 115 11.92 -46.49 22.42
C PRO A 115 11.33 -47.86 22.11
N ALA A 116 10.08 -48.12 22.49
CA ALA A 116 9.42 -49.39 22.24
C ALA A 116 9.21 -49.67 20.74
N HIS A 117 8.70 -48.68 20.00
CA HIS A 117 8.49 -48.78 18.54
C HIS A 117 9.80 -48.91 17.76
N ALA A 118 10.87 -48.24 18.21
CA ALA A 118 12.19 -48.35 17.59
C ALA A 118 12.91 -49.67 17.91
N ARG A 119 12.54 -50.37 18.98
CA ARG A 119 13.21 -51.57 19.49
C ARG A 119 12.38 -52.85 19.33
N ASN A 120 11.29 -52.81 18.57
CA ASN A 120 10.41 -53.96 18.36
C ASN A 120 9.89 -54.55 19.70
N ASP A 121 9.61 -53.68 20.68
CA ASP A 121 9.09 -54.06 22.00
C ASP A 121 7.57 -54.07 21.97
N MET A 122 6.96 -55.26 21.93
CA MET A 122 5.50 -55.36 21.76
C MET A 122 4.73 -55.07 23.05
N HIS A 123 3.82 -54.10 22.98
CA HIS A 123 2.91 -53.77 24.09
C HIS A 123 1.45 -53.98 23.67
N LEU A 124 0.95 -55.20 23.89
CA LEU A 124 -0.34 -55.68 23.41
C LEU A 124 -1.54 -55.09 24.17
N TRP A 125 -2.55 -54.71 23.38
CA TRP A 125 -3.88 -54.33 23.84
C TRP A 125 -4.92 -55.34 23.32
N VAL A 126 -5.70 -55.92 24.21
CA VAL A 126 -6.79 -56.83 23.81
C VAL A 126 -8.04 -56.02 23.48
N PRO A 127 -8.60 -56.14 22.26
CA PRO A 127 -9.85 -55.49 21.92
C PRO A 127 -11.02 -56.17 22.64
N LEU A 128 -11.79 -55.42 23.43
CA LEU A 128 -13.00 -55.90 24.12
C LEU A 128 -14.31 -55.51 23.40
N GLY A 129 -14.22 -55.01 22.16
CA GLY A 129 -15.34 -54.44 21.41
C GLY A 129 -15.62 -52.97 21.76
N ASN A 130 -16.42 -52.28 20.94
CA ASN A 130 -16.80 -50.86 21.11
C ASN A 130 -15.61 -49.89 21.32
N ASN A 131 -14.50 -50.07 20.61
CA ASN A 131 -13.28 -49.25 20.76
C ASN A 131 -12.68 -49.23 22.20
N ARG A 132 -13.05 -50.21 23.05
CA ARG A 132 -12.45 -50.40 24.36
C ARG A 132 -11.31 -51.43 24.29
N PHE A 133 -10.20 -51.10 24.92
CA PHE A 133 -8.99 -51.90 24.93
C PHE A 133 -8.56 -52.17 26.36
N TYR A 134 -8.10 -53.40 26.62
CA TYR A 134 -7.49 -53.78 27.90
C TYR A 134 -5.97 -53.94 27.68
N PRO A 135 -5.12 -53.14 28.33
CA PRO A 135 -3.66 -53.27 28.20
C PRO A 135 -3.23 -54.56 28.91
N LEU A 136 -2.66 -55.51 28.16
CA LEU A 136 -2.02 -56.69 28.76
C LEU A 136 -0.58 -56.38 29.17
N ASN A 137 0.09 -55.53 28.40
CA ASN A 137 1.46 -55.12 28.61
C ASN A 137 1.62 -53.69 28.07
N SER A 138 1.19 -52.65 28.79
CA SER A 138 1.33 -51.27 28.29
C SER A 138 2.78 -50.79 28.27
N ASP A 139 3.10 -49.86 27.36
CA ASP A 139 4.38 -49.17 27.36
C ASP A 139 4.40 -48.08 28.44
N TRP A 140 5.40 -48.12 29.31
CA TRP A 140 5.48 -47.21 30.46
C TRP A 140 5.77 -45.76 30.05
N TYR A 141 6.46 -45.53 28.93
CA TYR A 141 6.77 -44.19 28.47
C TYR A 141 5.54 -43.52 27.84
N GLU A 142 4.82 -44.21 26.96
CA GLU A 142 3.55 -43.74 26.40
C GLU A 142 2.50 -43.48 27.50
N ASP A 143 2.36 -44.40 28.47
CA ASP A 143 1.47 -44.22 29.63
C ASP A 143 1.85 -42.97 30.44
N TRP A 144 3.15 -42.75 30.68
CA TRP A 144 3.62 -41.57 31.41
C TRP A 144 3.39 -40.28 30.63
N ILE A 145 3.63 -40.27 29.32
CA ILE A 145 3.37 -39.11 28.45
C ILE A 145 1.88 -38.78 28.46
N GLN A 146 1.02 -39.78 28.30
CA GLN A 146 -0.44 -39.62 28.28
C GLN A 146 -0.94 -39.10 29.63
N ASP A 147 -0.48 -39.68 30.75
CA ASP A 147 -0.80 -39.18 32.09
C ASP A 147 -0.29 -37.74 32.32
N THR A 148 0.89 -37.40 31.81
CA THR A 148 1.43 -36.05 31.91
C THR A 148 0.59 -35.06 31.10
N PHE A 149 0.10 -35.46 29.93
CA PHE A 149 -0.81 -34.66 29.12
C PHE A 149 -2.17 -34.45 29.80
N ASP A 150 -2.79 -35.53 30.31
CA ASP A 150 -4.14 -35.51 30.86
C ASP A 150 -4.19 -34.88 32.27
N ASN A 151 -3.21 -35.19 33.12
CA ASN A 151 -3.25 -34.85 34.55
C ASN A 151 -2.21 -33.80 34.95
N ARG A 152 -1.16 -33.55 34.15
CA ARG A 152 -0.05 -32.63 34.46
C ARG A 152 0.25 -31.67 33.32
N ARG A 153 -0.80 -31.06 32.76
CA ARG A 153 -0.74 -30.28 31.52
C ARG A 153 0.37 -29.22 31.47
N ALA A 154 0.62 -28.51 32.57
CA ALA A 154 1.69 -27.52 32.65
C ALA A 154 3.09 -28.11 32.42
N GLN A 155 3.34 -29.33 32.90
CA GLN A 155 4.60 -30.05 32.66
C GLN A 155 4.70 -30.48 31.19
N PHE A 156 3.62 -30.98 30.60
CA PHE A 156 3.58 -31.31 29.18
C PHE A 156 3.86 -30.09 28.29
N ASP A 157 3.21 -28.96 28.57
CA ASP A 157 3.39 -27.73 27.81
C ASP A 157 4.83 -27.20 27.91
N GLN A 158 5.51 -27.39 29.05
CA GLN A 158 6.94 -27.06 29.21
C GLN A 158 7.84 -27.94 28.32
N LEU A 159 7.54 -29.23 28.20
CA LEU A 159 8.28 -30.13 27.32
C LEU A 159 8.06 -29.77 25.85
N LEU A 160 6.82 -29.44 25.47
CA LEU A 160 6.47 -29.02 24.11
C LEU A 160 7.08 -27.66 23.74
N ALA A 161 7.29 -26.76 24.71
CA ALA A 161 7.91 -25.46 24.52
C ALA A 161 9.44 -25.51 24.33
N LEU A 162 10.06 -26.68 24.48
CA LEU A 162 11.50 -26.83 24.23
C LEU A 162 11.83 -26.56 22.74
N PRO A 163 12.99 -25.93 22.44
CA PRO A 163 13.38 -25.65 21.07
C PRO A 163 13.43 -26.92 20.20
N PRO A 164 12.72 -26.96 19.05
CA PRO A 164 12.72 -28.13 18.17
C PRO A 164 14.13 -28.49 17.69
N LYS A 165 14.43 -29.79 17.67
CA LYS A 165 15.71 -30.35 17.22
C LYS A 165 15.53 -30.96 15.82
N ARG A 166 15.83 -30.17 14.78
CA ARG A 166 15.70 -30.57 13.37
C ARG A 166 16.92 -31.41 12.90
N PRO A 167 16.72 -32.41 12.02
CA PRO A 167 17.83 -33.10 11.37
C PRO A 167 18.55 -32.21 10.36
N LEU A 168 19.77 -32.59 10.00
CA LEU A 168 20.45 -32.05 8.83
C LEU A 168 19.77 -32.57 7.56
N ARG A 169 19.71 -31.77 6.48
CA ARG A 169 19.11 -32.20 5.20
C ARG A 169 19.74 -33.46 4.59
N LEU A 170 20.95 -33.83 5.02
CA LEU A 170 21.61 -35.06 4.59
C LEU A 170 20.81 -36.32 4.94
N VAL A 171 19.92 -36.27 5.93
CA VAL A 171 19.07 -37.42 6.28
C VAL A 171 18.05 -37.75 5.20
N PHE A 172 17.74 -36.84 4.27
CA PHE A 172 16.82 -37.16 3.18
C PHE A 172 17.49 -38.12 2.19
N HIS A 173 17.25 -39.42 2.39
CA HIS A 173 17.85 -40.51 1.65
C HIS A 173 16.86 -41.66 1.49
N SER A 174 16.94 -42.36 0.35
CA SER A 174 16.44 -43.72 0.20
C SER A 174 16.98 -44.35 -1.08
N GLU A 175 17.56 -45.54 -0.96
CA GLU A 175 17.91 -46.41 -2.10
C GLU A 175 16.96 -47.60 -2.24
N ASN A 176 16.02 -47.77 -1.30
CA ASN A 176 15.10 -48.90 -1.28
C ASN A 176 13.97 -48.71 -2.32
N PRO A 177 13.75 -49.67 -3.24
CA PRO A 177 12.73 -49.54 -4.28
C PRO A 177 11.29 -49.51 -3.74
N ASP A 178 11.04 -50.07 -2.56
CA ASP A 178 9.72 -50.16 -1.92
C ASP A 178 9.40 -48.93 -1.03
N ALA A 179 10.41 -48.16 -0.62
CA ALA A 179 10.26 -46.85 0.03
C ALA A 179 11.18 -45.78 -0.59
N PRO A 180 11.04 -45.50 -1.88
CA PRO A 180 11.99 -44.72 -2.69
C PRO A 180 12.00 -43.21 -2.42
N ILE A 181 11.06 -42.70 -1.62
CA ILE A 181 10.95 -41.28 -1.30
C ILE A 181 11.90 -40.97 -0.13
N PRO A 182 12.72 -39.91 -0.19
CA PRO A 182 13.79 -39.66 0.79
C PRO A 182 13.33 -39.38 2.22
N ILE A 183 12.03 -39.18 2.44
CA ILE A 183 11.46 -39.04 3.78
C ILE A 183 11.71 -40.28 4.64
N ALA A 184 12.01 -41.43 4.03
CA ALA A 184 12.41 -42.65 4.73
C ALA A 184 13.58 -42.39 5.69
N GLY A 185 14.57 -41.62 5.24
CA GLY A 185 15.73 -41.24 6.04
C GLY A 185 15.45 -40.32 7.23
N LEU A 186 14.25 -39.73 7.33
CA LEU A 186 13.82 -39.09 8.60
C LEU A 186 13.66 -40.13 9.71
N ILE A 187 13.36 -41.39 9.38
CA ILE A 187 13.24 -42.50 10.33
C ILE A 187 14.54 -43.29 10.39
N ASP A 188 15.09 -43.70 9.25
CA ASP A 188 16.31 -44.50 9.17
C ASP A 188 17.10 -44.21 7.89
N THR A 189 18.36 -43.83 8.05
CA THR A 189 19.32 -43.54 6.98
C THR A 189 20.18 -44.75 6.59
N GLU A 190 19.97 -45.91 7.21
CA GLU A 190 20.75 -47.15 7.05
C GLU A 190 22.24 -47.00 7.44
N GLN A 191 22.55 -45.99 8.26
CA GLN A 191 23.91 -45.73 8.74
C GLN A 191 24.22 -46.48 10.05
N LEU A 192 23.20 -46.83 10.83
CA LEU A 192 23.36 -47.57 12.08
C LEU A 192 23.67 -49.06 11.80
N SER A 193 24.67 -49.60 12.51
CA SER A 193 24.99 -51.03 12.47
C SER A 193 25.45 -51.53 13.84
N VAL A 194 25.41 -52.85 14.05
CA VAL A 194 25.74 -53.50 15.32
C VAL A 194 27.18 -53.20 15.77
N GLU A 195 28.13 -53.17 14.83
CA GLU A 195 29.55 -52.90 15.08
C GLU A 195 29.92 -51.42 14.84
N GLY A 196 28.97 -50.61 14.37
CA GLY A 196 29.18 -49.25 13.91
C GLY A 196 29.24 -48.19 15.01
N ARG A 197 29.32 -46.93 14.56
CA ARG A 197 29.28 -45.76 15.43
C ARG A 197 27.89 -45.61 16.04
N VAL A 198 27.84 -45.42 17.35
CA VAL A 198 26.60 -45.07 18.06
C VAL A 198 26.37 -43.55 17.91
N PRO A 199 25.20 -43.10 17.43
CA PRO A 199 24.89 -41.68 17.34
C PRO A 199 24.76 -41.08 18.74
N SER A 200 25.46 -39.97 19.00
CA SER A 200 25.36 -39.24 20.27
C SER A 200 24.17 -38.29 20.26
N LEU A 201 23.47 -38.17 21.39
CA LEU A 201 22.38 -37.20 21.58
C LEU A 201 22.86 -35.74 21.56
N LEU A 202 24.17 -35.53 21.72
CA LEU A 202 24.86 -34.23 21.67
C LEU A 202 25.58 -34.00 20.32
N GLY A 203 25.64 -35.02 19.46
CA GLY A 203 26.34 -34.98 18.18
C GLY A 203 25.55 -34.27 17.07
N PRO A 204 26.11 -34.18 15.85
CA PRO A 204 25.39 -33.66 14.69
C PRO A 204 24.14 -34.50 14.39
N HIS A 205 23.07 -33.86 13.94
CA HIS A 205 21.78 -34.51 13.69
C HIS A 205 21.74 -35.15 12.29
N GLU A 206 22.65 -36.09 12.03
CA GLU A 206 22.90 -36.72 10.72
C GLU A 206 22.26 -38.11 10.54
N PHE A 207 21.48 -38.56 11.52
CA PHE A 207 20.83 -39.88 11.56
C PHE A 207 19.30 -39.76 11.53
N GLY A 208 18.64 -40.81 11.06
CA GLY A 208 17.21 -40.99 11.20
C GLY A 208 16.81 -41.09 12.68
N ILE A 209 15.55 -40.76 12.99
CA ILE A 209 15.12 -40.68 14.38
C ILE A 209 15.07 -42.07 15.05
N ALA A 210 14.78 -43.15 14.32
CA ALA A 210 14.85 -44.50 14.88
C ALA A 210 16.30 -44.89 15.18
N GLU A 211 17.24 -44.55 14.30
CA GLU A 211 18.68 -44.79 14.50
C GLU A 211 19.24 -44.04 15.70
N LEU A 212 18.67 -42.87 16.01
CA LEU A 212 18.99 -42.14 17.23
C LEU A 212 18.31 -42.77 18.45
N THR A 213 17.03 -43.13 18.36
CA THR A 213 16.25 -43.63 19.50
C THR A 213 16.72 -45.01 19.94
N HIS A 214 16.83 -45.96 19.00
CA HIS A 214 17.12 -47.37 19.26
C HIS A 214 18.35 -47.59 20.15
N PRO A 215 19.56 -47.08 19.84
CA PRO A 215 20.75 -47.36 20.63
C PRO A 215 20.90 -46.45 21.86
N ASN A 216 20.10 -45.37 21.98
CA ASN A 216 20.26 -44.39 23.05
C ASN A 216 19.27 -44.54 24.20
N PHE A 217 18.18 -45.28 24.01
CA PHE A 217 17.12 -45.48 25.01
C PHE A 217 16.78 -46.97 25.17
N VAL A 218 16.18 -47.33 26.30
CA VAL A 218 15.59 -48.66 26.53
C VAL A 218 14.08 -48.54 26.67
N SER A 219 13.35 -49.60 26.35
CA SER A 219 11.92 -49.74 26.63
C SER A 219 11.70 -50.80 27.69
N ARG A 220 10.44 -50.95 28.14
CA ARG A 220 10.05 -51.79 29.28
C ARG A 220 10.65 -53.20 29.25
N ASP A 221 10.53 -53.91 28.13
CA ASP A 221 10.97 -55.31 28.04
C ASP A 221 12.33 -55.47 27.34
N THR A 222 12.99 -54.36 27.00
CA THR A 222 14.29 -54.34 26.29
C THR A 222 15.44 -53.76 27.10
N ILE A 223 15.26 -53.60 28.43
CA ILE A 223 16.29 -53.08 29.33
C ILE A 223 17.51 -54.02 29.36
N PHE A 224 18.57 -53.62 28.65
CA PHE A 224 19.84 -54.36 28.51
C PHE A 224 19.72 -55.81 28.03
N VAL A 225 18.63 -56.13 27.33
CA VAL A 225 18.37 -57.44 26.74
C VAL A 225 18.04 -57.29 25.26
N PHE A 226 18.22 -58.36 24.48
CA PHE A 226 17.89 -58.49 23.06
C PHE A 226 18.65 -57.59 22.05
N HIS A 227 19.22 -56.45 22.48
CA HIS A 227 19.87 -55.48 21.59
C HIS A 227 21.32 -55.21 21.98
N ALA A 228 22.17 -54.89 21.00
CA ALA A 228 23.60 -54.62 21.19
C ALA A 228 23.91 -53.33 21.96
N ARG A 229 22.95 -52.39 22.00
CA ARG A 229 23.02 -51.12 22.72
C ARG A 229 21.60 -50.68 23.14
N PRO A 230 21.48 -49.88 24.21
CA PRO A 230 22.54 -49.60 25.18
C PRO A 230 22.79 -50.83 26.08
N THR A 231 23.94 -50.84 26.74
CA THR A 231 24.43 -51.91 27.64
C THR A 231 24.83 -51.29 28.98
N LEU A 232 25.15 -52.12 29.97
CA LEU A 232 25.70 -51.64 31.26
C LEU A 232 26.99 -50.82 31.10
N LEU A 233 27.75 -51.01 30.01
CA LEU A 233 28.96 -50.24 29.72
C LEU A 233 28.68 -48.81 29.21
N ASP A 234 27.42 -48.47 28.93
CA ASP A 234 26.99 -47.12 28.54
C ASP A 234 26.50 -46.31 29.76
N LEU A 235 26.54 -46.89 30.96
CA LEU A 235 26.17 -46.24 32.22
C LEU A 235 27.35 -45.51 32.84
N GLY A 236 27.09 -44.31 33.37
CA GLY A 236 28.02 -43.58 34.23
C GLY A 236 27.85 -43.95 35.70
N ASP A 237 28.55 -43.21 36.57
CA ASP A 237 28.50 -43.45 38.00
C ASP A 237 27.08 -43.21 38.55
N PRO A 238 26.48 -44.21 39.24
CA PRO A 238 25.12 -44.08 39.77
C PRO A 238 25.07 -43.13 40.96
N PHE A 239 23.98 -42.37 41.08
CA PHE A 239 23.75 -41.39 42.14
C PHE A 239 22.39 -41.61 42.82
N ILE A 240 22.23 -41.03 44.01
CA ILE A 240 21.01 -41.15 44.82
C ILE A 240 20.30 -39.80 44.84
N GLU A 241 18.98 -39.81 44.59
CA GLU A 241 18.11 -38.63 44.68
C GLU A 241 17.00 -38.87 45.71
N ALA A 242 16.65 -37.84 46.47
CA ALA A 242 15.52 -37.86 47.39
C ALA A 242 14.20 -37.61 46.63
N ARG A 243 13.15 -38.35 46.98
CA ARG A 243 11.79 -38.22 46.43
C ARG A 243 10.83 -37.56 47.41
N ALA A 244 9.71 -37.07 46.88
CA ALA A 244 8.58 -36.65 47.69
C ALA A 244 8.17 -37.78 48.66
N GLY A 245 7.98 -37.44 49.94
CA GLY A 245 7.67 -38.41 50.99
C GLY A 245 8.88 -39.06 51.67
N GLY A 246 10.11 -38.58 51.43
CA GLY A 246 11.31 -38.98 52.20
C GLY A 246 11.94 -40.32 51.78
N THR A 247 11.53 -40.88 50.64
CA THR A 247 12.17 -42.06 50.06
C THR A 247 13.35 -41.66 49.18
N PHE A 248 14.31 -42.56 48.97
CA PHE A 248 15.46 -42.34 48.09
C PHE A 248 15.39 -43.29 46.90
N ARG A 249 15.83 -42.83 45.72
CA ARG A 249 16.00 -43.65 44.53
C ARG A 249 17.41 -43.53 44.01
N ARG A 250 17.98 -44.66 43.58
CA ARG A 250 19.27 -44.70 42.89
C ARG A 250 19.05 -44.76 41.39
N TYR A 251 19.70 -43.86 40.66
CA TYR A 251 19.68 -43.79 39.20
C TYR A 251 21.09 -43.99 38.64
N ALA A 252 21.16 -44.56 37.45
CA ALA A 252 22.37 -44.53 36.64
C ALA A 252 22.16 -43.58 35.46
N PRO A 253 23.08 -42.63 35.21
CA PRO A 253 23.05 -41.80 34.02
C PRO A 253 23.57 -42.57 32.81
N LYS A 254 23.14 -42.19 31.60
CA LYS A 254 23.78 -42.62 30.36
C LYS A 254 24.88 -41.65 29.97
N VAL A 255 26.03 -42.18 29.62
CA VAL A 255 27.20 -41.41 29.19
C VAL A 255 27.58 -41.73 27.75
N VAL A 256 28.31 -40.81 27.12
CA VAL A 256 28.98 -41.09 25.84
C VAL A 256 30.00 -42.21 26.08
N ARG A 257 29.90 -43.31 25.33
CA ARG A 257 30.78 -44.47 25.49
C ARG A 257 32.25 -44.06 25.43
N GLY A 258 33.01 -44.46 26.44
CA GLY A 258 34.44 -44.14 26.56
C GLY A 258 34.73 -42.71 27.03
N ALA A 259 33.71 -41.94 27.43
CA ALA A 259 33.83 -40.61 28.03
C ALA A 259 32.97 -40.50 29.30
N SER A 260 33.19 -39.43 30.07
CA SER A 260 32.41 -39.11 31.29
C SER A 260 31.27 -38.12 31.03
N THR A 261 30.99 -37.80 29.77
CA THR A 261 29.96 -36.84 29.38
C THR A 261 28.57 -37.48 29.48
N VAL A 262 27.72 -36.97 30.37
CA VAL A 262 26.34 -37.43 30.57
C VAL A 262 25.44 -36.92 29.43
N GLU A 263 24.67 -37.83 28.81
CA GLU A 263 23.69 -37.51 27.78
C GLU A 263 22.24 -37.54 28.31
N VAL A 264 21.96 -38.44 29.26
CA VAL A 264 20.67 -38.57 29.95
C VAL A 264 20.94 -38.81 31.43
N ILE A 265 20.50 -37.92 32.31
CA ILE A 265 20.88 -37.96 33.73
C ILE A 265 20.11 -39.04 34.51
N HIS A 266 18.80 -39.14 34.34
CA HIS A 266 17.99 -40.26 34.82
C HIS A 266 17.80 -41.25 33.65
N PHE A 267 18.75 -42.16 33.43
CA PHE A 267 18.64 -43.09 32.31
C PHE A 267 17.92 -44.39 32.65
N VAL A 268 18.24 -44.98 33.80
CA VAL A 268 17.54 -46.12 34.41
C VAL A 268 17.58 -45.99 35.93
N ALA A 269 16.60 -46.56 36.63
CA ALA A 269 16.54 -46.57 38.09
C ALA A 269 16.69 -48.00 38.64
N GLU A 270 17.27 -48.15 39.83
CA GLU A 270 17.31 -49.46 40.50
C GLU A 270 15.91 -49.84 41.04
N ALA A 271 15.47 -51.06 40.73
CA ALA A 271 14.21 -51.61 41.20
C ALA A 271 14.22 -51.88 42.72
N ALA A 272 13.04 -51.89 43.36
CA ALA A 272 12.93 -52.02 44.82
C ALA A 272 13.54 -53.31 45.40
N LEU A 273 13.60 -54.39 44.62
CA LEU A 273 14.26 -55.65 45.01
C LEU A 273 15.79 -55.65 44.82
N ALA A 274 16.36 -54.69 44.07
CA ALA A 274 17.80 -54.65 43.79
C ALA A 274 18.65 -54.48 45.06
N HIS A 275 18.20 -53.64 45.99
CA HIS A 275 18.86 -53.43 47.29
C HIS A 275 18.82 -54.67 48.19
N SER A 276 17.77 -55.50 48.06
CA SER A 276 17.55 -56.71 48.87
C SER A 276 18.31 -57.93 48.33
N LEU A 277 18.66 -57.94 47.05
CA LEU A 277 19.28 -59.05 46.33
C LEU A 277 20.81 -58.91 46.16
N GLY A 278 21.41 -57.80 46.60
CA GLY A 278 22.87 -57.57 46.50
C GLY A 278 23.75 -58.61 47.19
N ALA A 279 23.20 -59.48 48.04
CA ALA A 279 23.90 -60.58 48.70
C ALA A 279 23.99 -61.88 47.85
N VAL A 280 23.37 -61.94 46.67
CA VAL A 280 23.30 -63.16 45.83
C VAL A 280 23.68 -62.81 44.38
N GLN A 281 24.96 -62.49 44.14
CA GLN A 281 25.44 -62.01 42.84
C GLN A 281 25.97 -63.09 41.87
N ASP A 282 26.04 -64.38 42.26
CA ASP A 282 26.73 -65.40 41.45
C ASP A 282 25.83 -66.37 40.66
N VAL A 283 24.50 -66.14 40.57
CA VAL A 283 23.61 -66.95 39.72
C VAL A 283 22.54 -66.06 39.08
N ALA A 284 22.68 -65.75 37.79
CA ALA A 284 21.76 -64.92 36.96
C ALA A 284 20.30 -65.48 36.95
N PRO A 285 19.22 -64.72 36.56
CA PRO A 285 19.18 -63.72 35.47
C PRO A 285 18.15 -62.53 35.65
N PRO A 286 17.48 -62.02 34.59
CA PRO A 286 17.59 -60.73 33.89
C PRO A 286 16.53 -59.68 34.31
N SER A 287 16.53 -58.45 33.75
CA SER A 287 15.52 -57.36 33.80
C SER A 287 14.95 -56.87 35.17
N VAL A 288 15.03 -57.63 36.25
CA VAL A 288 14.38 -57.34 37.55
C VAL A 288 15.14 -56.29 38.39
N LEU A 289 16.40 -55.98 38.04
CA LEU A 289 17.22 -55.02 38.80
C LEU A 289 17.01 -53.56 38.37
N TRP A 290 16.56 -53.32 37.15
CA TRP A 290 16.38 -51.98 36.58
C TRP A 290 14.92 -51.71 36.25
N THR A 291 14.51 -50.46 36.34
CA THR A 291 13.15 -50.02 36.04
C THR A 291 13.16 -48.61 35.46
N LEU A 292 12.10 -48.26 34.75
CA LEU A 292 11.87 -46.92 34.21
C LEU A 292 10.73 -46.30 35.01
N ASP A 293 10.97 -45.11 35.55
CA ASP A 293 9.98 -44.38 36.33
C ASP A 293 9.86 -42.94 35.82
N GLU A 294 9.04 -42.13 36.49
CA GLU A 294 8.68 -40.80 36.03
C GLU A 294 9.87 -39.88 35.72
N ARG A 295 10.98 -39.95 36.48
CA ARG A 295 12.15 -39.11 36.22
C ARG A 295 12.93 -39.57 35.00
N VAL A 296 12.98 -40.88 34.78
CA VAL A 296 13.56 -41.47 33.58
C VAL A 296 12.76 -41.06 32.35
N HIS A 297 11.43 -41.20 32.40
CA HIS A 297 10.56 -40.82 31.29
C HIS A 297 10.58 -39.30 31.03
N GLU A 298 10.70 -38.47 32.06
CA GLU A 298 10.86 -37.02 31.88
C GLU A 298 12.13 -36.66 31.10
N ASP A 299 13.27 -37.27 31.43
CA ASP A 299 14.52 -37.02 30.72
C ASP A 299 14.51 -37.57 29.29
N TYR A 300 13.84 -38.71 29.07
CA TYR A 300 13.61 -39.25 27.73
C TYR A 300 12.78 -38.24 26.90
N ALA A 301 11.69 -37.75 27.47
CA ALA A 301 10.81 -36.77 26.84
C ALA A 301 11.53 -35.47 26.49
N ARG A 302 12.41 -34.96 27.37
CA ARG A 302 13.26 -33.78 27.11
C ARG A 302 14.18 -33.95 25.90
N GLN A 303 14.53 -35.18 25.53
CA GLN A 303 15.36 -35.47 24.36
C GLN A 303 14.54 -35.81 23.11
N LEU A 304 13.41 -36.49 23.28
CA LEU A 304 12.63 -37.08 22.19
C LEU A 304 11.53 -36.15 21.67
N ILE A 305 10.78 -35.44 22.53
CA ILE A 305 9.71 -34.51 22.11
C ILE A 305 10.26 -33.40 21.17
N PRO A 306 11.36 -32.70 21.48
CA PRO A 306 11.90 -31.69 20.58
C PRO A 306 12.28 -32.24 19.20
N ARG A 307 12.68 -33.51 19.13
CA ARG A 307 13.03 -34.20 17.88
C ARG A 307 11.80 -34.67 17.13
N ALA A 308 10.79 -35.20 17.82
CA ALA A 308 9.50 -35.49 17.21
C ALA A 308 8.94 -34.24 16.50
N VAL A 309 8.95 -33.08 17.18
CA VAL A 309 8.55 -31.81 16.58
C VAL A 309 9.47 -31.40 15.42
N GLY A 310 10.79 -31.48 15.60
CA GLY A 310 11.77 -31.07 14.59
C GLY A 310 11.73 -31.90 13.30
N TYR A 311 11.68 -33.22 13.41
CA TYR A 311 11.64 -34.14 12.28
C TYR A 311 10.27 -34.09 11.57
N SER A 312 9.15 -34.00 12.31
CA SER A 312 7.84 -33.78 11.70
C SER A 312 7.76 -32.44 10.96
N ALA A 313 8.43 -31.38 11.45
CA ALA A 313 8.49 -30.11 10.73
C ALA A 313 9.27 -30.23 9.41
N GLU A 314 10.42 -30.93 9.38
CA GLU A 314 11.17 -31.17 8.14
C GLU A 314 10.38 -32.01 7.12
N LEU A 315 9.53 -32.94 7.55
CA LEU A 315 8.60 -33.67 6.66
C LEU A 315 7.67 -32.69 5.92
N LEU A 316 7.08 -31.73 6.64
CA LEU A 316 6.18 -30.72 6.07
C LEU A 316 6.93 -29.74 5.16
N ASP A 317 8.10 -29.26 5.59
CA ASP A 317 8.96 -28.39 4.79
C ASP A 317 9.38 -29.08 3.48
N TYR A 318 9.69 -30.38 3.54
CA TYR A 318 10.00 -31.18 2.35
C TYR A 318 8.79 -31.35 1.43
N PHE A 319 7.58 -31.57 1.97
CA PHE A 319 6.36 -31.70 1.16
C PHE A 319 6.09 -30.43 0.33
N PHE A 320 6.21 -29.25 0.94
CA PHE A 320 5.91 -27.96 0.29
C PHE A 320 7.14 -27.23 -0.30
N ARG A 321 8.30 -27.89 -0.41
CA ARG A 321 9.55 -27.25 -0.85
C ARG A 321 9.55 -26.69 -2.27
N GLY A 322 8.67 -27.18 -3.14
CA GLY A 322 8.59 -26.73 -4.53
C GLY A 322 7.90 -25.37 -4.63
N ARG A 323 8.52 -24.41 -5.33
CA ARG A 323 8.05 -23.02 -5.44
C ARG A 323 8.21 -22.49 -6.87
N LEU A 324 7.19 -21.76 -7.33
CA LEU A 324 7.18 -21.07 -8.62
C LEU A 324 6.98 -19.56 -8.39
N ALA A 325 7.92 -18.74 -8.86
CA ALA A 325 7.76 -17.29 -8.97
C ALA A 325 7.41 -16.96 -10.42
N VAL A 326 6.13 -17.11 -10.75
CA VAL A 326 5.59 -16.95 -12.11
C VAL A 326 4.38 -16.02 -12.12
N ASP A 327 4.16 -15.39 -13.28
CA ASP A 327 3.00 -14.54 -13.58
C ASP A 327 2.46 -14.82 -15.00
N LEU A 328 1.33 -14.19 -15.35
CA LEU A 328 0.66 -14.34 -16.64
C LEU A 328 1.14 -13.28 -17.64
N VAL A 329 1.58 -13.74 -18.80
CA VAL A 329 1.87 -12.89 -19.95
C VAL A 329 0.80 -13.15 -21.03
N PRO A 330 -0.01 -12.14 -21.41
CA PRO A 330 -0.99 -12.29 -22.49
C PRO A 330 -0.28 -12.37 -23.85
N ASP A 331 -0.88 -13.11 -24.78
CA ASP A 331 -0.46 -13.13 -26.18
C ASP A 331 -0.72 -11.73 -26.81
N PRO A 332 0.23 -11.20 -27.59
CA PRO A 332 0.12 -9.85 -28.14
C PRO A 332 -1.00 -9.71 -29.19
N VAL A 333 -1.52 -10.82 -29.73
CA VAL A 333 -2.56 -10.82 -30.77
C VAL A 333 -3.92 -11.23 -30.23
N ASP A 334 -3.97 -12.26 -29.37
CA ASP A 334 -5.22 -12.77 -28.78
C ASP A 334 -5.14 -12.73 -27.24
N PRO A 335 -5.73 -11.71 -26.57
CA PRO A 335 -5.65 -11.59 -25.12
C PRO A 335 -6.38 -12.70 -24.35
N SER A 336 -7.15 -13.57 -25.02
CA SER A 336 -7.71 -14.80 -24.42
C SER A 336 -6.67 -15.93 -24.30
N VAL A 337 -5.50 -15.75 -24.90
CA VAL A 337 -4.37 -16.69 -24.86
C VAL A 337 -3.28 -16.14 -23.95
N VAL A 338 -2.80 -16.95 -23.03
CA VAL A 338 -1.78 -16.55 -22.04
C VAL A 338 -0.67 -17.57 -21.91
N ARG A 339 0.44 -17.12 -21.33
CA ARG A 339 1.58 -17.95 -20.93
C ARG A 339 1.94 -17.69 -19.48
N VAL A 340 2.31 -18.73 -18.76
CA VAL A 340 2.92 -18.61 -17.43
C VAL A 340 4.42 -18.43 -17.62
N VAL A 341 4.95 -17.32 -17.13
CA VAL A 341 6.37 -16.94 -17.28
C VAL A 341 6.93 -16.50 -15.93
N GLY A 342 8.16 -16.91 -15.62
CA GLY A 342 8.85 -16.51 -14.40
C GLY A 342 10.06 -17.37 -14.13
N THR A 343 10.27 -17.81 -12.89
CA THR A 343 11.43 -18.62 -12.49
C THR A 343 11.07 -19.78 -11.55
N ASN A 344 11.91 -20.82 -11.55
CA ASN A 344 11.85 -21.91 -10.59
C ASN A 344 12.54 -21.50 -9.29
N GLU A 345 11.78 -21.30 -8.21
CA GLU A 345 12.32 -21.00 -6.87
C GLU A 345 12.42 -22.25 -5.98
N SER A 346 12.15 -23.43 -6.54
CA SER A 346 12.38 -24.68 -5.84
C SER A 346 13.89 -24.88 -5.62
N PRO A 347 14.30 -25.54 -4.52
CA PRO A 347 15.71 -25.84 -4.27
C PRO A 347 16.30 -26.84 -5.27
N GLU A 348 15.45 -27.51 -6.05
CA GLU A 348 15.81 -28.58 -6.98
C GLU A 348 15.25 -28.28 -8.38
N PRO A 349 15.86 -28.83 -9.44
CA PRO A 349 15.37 -28.63 -10.80
C PRO A 349 14.01 -29.29 -11.06
N LEU A 350 13.18 -28.68 -11.92
CA LEU A 350 11.92 -29.26 -12.40
C LEU A 350 12.20 -30.20 -13.59
N HIS A 351 11.86 -31.48 -13.45
CA HIS A 351 12.07 -32.49 -14.49
C HIS A 351 10.84 -33.36 -14.75
N GLU A 352 10.80 -34.01 -15.92
CA GLU A 352 9.88 -35.12 -16.25
C GLU A 352 8.43 -34.88 -15.79
N GLY A 353 7.94 -33.66 -16.00
CA GLY A 353 6.67 -33.20 -15.44
C GLY A 353 5.86 -32.41 -16.43
N THR A 354 4.66 -32.02 -16.01
CA THR A 354 3.79 -31.13 -16.76
C THR A 354 3.47 -29.89 -15.94
N LEU A 355 3.40 -28.74 -16.60
CA LEU A 355 2.88 -27.49 -16.04
C LEU A 355 1.54 -27.19 -16.70
N THR A 356 0.44 -27.49 -16.00
CA THR A 356 -0.92 -27.23 -16.45
C THR A 356 -1.45 -25.95 -15.83
N LEU A 357 -2.51 -25.40 -16.43
CA LEU A 357 -3.18 -24.20 -15.95
C LEU A 357 -4.66 -24.53 -15.75
N HIS A 358 -5.20 -24.20 -14.58
CA HIS A 358 -6.59 -24.47 -14.22
C HIS A 358 -7.32 -23.16 -13.93
N ALA A 359 -8.45 -22.94 -14.58
CA ALA A 359 -9.30 -21.76 -14.46
C ALA A 359 -10.40 -22.00 -13.44
N ASP A 360 -10.42 -21.21 -12.37
CA ASP A 360 -11.60 -21.02 -11.53
C ASP A 360 -12.57 -20.09 -12.23
N ARG A 361 -13.78 -20.60 -12.47
CA ARG A 361 -14.86 -19.87 -13.12
C ARG A 361 -15.72 -19.15 -12.09
N MET A 362 -16.50 -18.17 -12.55
CA MET A 362 -17.46 -17.44 -11.72
C MET A 362 -18.50 -18.33 -11.01
N THR A 363 -18.74 -19.55 -11.50
CA THR A 363 -19.62 -20.53 -10.84
C THR A 363 -18.98 -21.20 -9.61
N GLY A 364 -17.70 -20.92 -9.33
CA GLY A 364 -16.88 -21.63 -8.35
C GLY A 364 -16.28 -22.94 -8.87
N GLU A 365 -16.66 -23.38 -10.06
CA GLU A 365 -16.07 -24.57 -10.69
C GLU A 365 -14.68 -24.29 -11.26
N ARG A 366 -13.75 -25.25 -11.09
CA ARG A 366 -12.41 -25.25 -11.68
C ARG A 366 -12.37 -26.19 -12.89
N GLY A 367 -11.82 -25.73 -13.99
CA GLY A 367 -11.56 -26.57 -15.17
C GLY A 367 -10.16 -26.32 -15.74
N PRO A 368 -9.57 -27.25 -16.49
CA PRO A 368 -8.31 -27.01 -17.18
C PRO A 368 -8.49 -25.92 -18.25
N ALA A 369 -7.52 -25.01 -18.36
CA ALA A 369 -7.38 -24.14 -19.51
C ALA A 369 -6.83 -24.96 -20.69
N THR A 370 -7.26 -24.64 -21.91
CA THR A 370 -6.93 -25.45 -23.09
C THR A 370 -5.48 -25.18 -23.53
N PRO A 371 -4.56 -26.14 -23.46
CA PRO A 371 -3.19 -25.95 -23.96
C PRO A 371 -3.19 -25.89 -25.48
N LEU A 372 -2.40 -24.96 -26.04
CA LEU A 372 -2.17 -24.83 -27.48
C LEU A 372 -0.87 -25.54 -27.92
N GLU A 373 -0.04 -25.94 -26.95
CA GLU A 373 1.29 -26.53 -27.11
C GLU A 373 1.50 -27.60 -26.01
N PRO A 374 2.48 -28.52 -26.15
CA PRO A 374 2.81 -29.47 -25.11
C PRO A 374 3.16 -28.80 -23.77
N THR A 375 2.59 -29.31 -22.68
CA THR A 375 2.77 -28.76 -21.31
C THR A 375 3.97 -29.35 -20.57
N SER A 376 4.81 -30.13 -21.23
CA SER A 376 5.96 -30.81 -20.64
C SER A 376 7.03 -29.82 -20.16
N VAL A 377 7.54 -30.04 -18.96
CA VAL A 377 8.66 -29.28 -18.37
C VAL A 377 9.87 -30.21 -18.25
N ILE A 378 11.00 -29.79 -18.81
CA ILE A 378 12.24 -30.58 -18.84
C ILE A 378 13.41 -29.70 -18.44
N GLY A 379 14.00 -29.98 -17.27
CA GLY A 379 15.31 -29.46 -16.88
C GLY A 379 15.37 -27.98 -16.52
N VAL A 380 14.39 -27.48 -15.76
CA VAL A 380 14.43 -26.10 -15.27
C VAL A 380 15.17 -26.04 -13.93
N ALA A 381 16.45 -25.66 -13.96
CA ALA A 381 17.29 -25.51 -12.77
C ALA A 381 16.74 -24.46 -11.78
N PRO A 382 17.13 -24.50 -10.49
CA PRO A 382 16.84 -23.43 -9.54
C PRO A 382 17.28 -22.05 -10.07
N GLY A 383 16.40 -21.05 -9.95
CA GLY A 383 16.58 -19.69 -10.48
C GLY A 383 16.44 -19.55 -11.99
N ALA A 384 16.32 -20.66 -12.74
CA ALA A 384 16.19 -20.60 -14.20
C ALA A 384 14.77 -20.21 -14.64
N PRO A 385 14.62 -19.64 -15.86
CA PRO A 385 13.32 -19.25 -16.39
C PRO A 385 12.35 -20.43 -16.54
N VAL A 386 11.14 -20.26 -16.02
CA VAL A 386 9.98 -21.13 -16.28
C VAL A 386 9.14 -20.46 -17.34
N ILE A 387 8.90 -21.19 -18.43
CA ILE A 387 8.09 -20.70 -19.53
C ILE A 387 7.15 -21.84 -19.95
N SER A 388 5.85 -21.68 -19.73
CA SER A 388 4.86 -22.73 -19.99
C SER A 388 4.49 -22.88 -21.47
N ALA A 389 3.60 -23.82 -21.80
CA ALA A 389 2.81 -23.76 -23.03
C ALA A 389 1.94 -22.48 -23.07
N ARG A 390 1.45 -22.10 -24.24
CA ARG A 390 0.34 -21.16 -24.35
C ARG A 390 -0.98 -21.84 -24.01
N PHE A 391 -1.87 -21.14 -23.30
CA PHE A 391 -3.18 -21.63 -22.88
C PHE A 391 -4.28 -20.67 -23.32
N ARG A 392 -5.38 -21.22 -23.86
CA ARG A 392 -6.61 -20.47 -24.07
C ARG A 392 -7.45 -20.50 -22.79
N VAL A 393 -7.72 -19.32 -22.25
CA VAL A 393 -8.43 -19.11 -20.98
C VAL A 393 -9.93 -18.95 -21.24
N PRO A 394 -10.81 -19.65 -20.49
CA PRO A 394 -12.25 -19.41 -20.54
C PRO A 394 -12.60 -17.95 -20.20
N GLU A 395 -13.58 -17.36 -20.87
CA GLU A 395 -13.95 -15.94 -20.67
C GLU A 395 -14.47 -15.64 -19.26
N ASP A 396 -15.06 -16.64 -18.60
CA ASP A 396 -15.63 -16.57 -17.24
C ASP A 396 -14.62 -16.86 -16.13
N THR A 397 -13.32 -16.79 -16.42
CA THR A 397 -12.26 -17.10 -15.45
C THR A 397 -12.01 -15.93 -14.48
N GLU A 398 -12.00 -16.21 -13.18
CA GLU A 398 -11.68 -15.25 -12.11
C GLU A 398 -10.24 -15.39 -11.62
N ARG A 399 -9.75 -16.63 -11.61
CA ARG A 399 -8.46 -17.00 -11.04
C ARG A 399 -7.90 -18.17 -11.81
N LEU A 400 -6.58 -18.17 -11.99
CA LEU A 400 -5.86 -19.27 -12.60
C LEU A 400 -4.97 -19.94 -11.55
N VAL A 401 -4.79 -21.26 -11.66
CA VAL A 401 -3.88 -22.04 -10.82
C VAL A 401 -2.92 -22.75 -11.75
N ALA A 402 -1.67 -22.31 -11.74
CA ALA A 402 -0.57 -23.01 -12.39
C ALA A 402 -0.19 -24.21 -11.51
N VAL A 403 -0.22 -25.40 -12.09
CA VAL A 403 0.04 -26.66 -11.38
C VAL A 403 1.16 -27.40 -12.08
N TYR A 404 2.28 -27.55 -11.40
CA TYR A 404 3.34 -28.46 -11.82
C TYR A 404 3.17 -29.81 -11.14
N ALA A 405 3.26 -30.89 -11.89
CA ALA A 405 3.34 -32.27 -11.38
C ALA A 405 4.47 -33.00 -12.11
N GLY A 406 5.48 -33.48 -11.37
CA GLY A 406 6.61 -34.19 -11.97
C GLY A 406 7.76 -34.46 -11.00
N THR A 407 8.91 -34.84 -11.55
CA THR A 407 10.12 -35.13 -10.79
C THR A 407 10.72 -33.85 -10.18
N LEU A 408 10.77 -33.80 -8.85
CA LEU A 408 11.53 -32.80 -8.09
C LEU A 408 12.49 -33.52 -7.16
N GLY A 409 13.79 -33.41 -7.44
CA GLY A 409 14.80 -34.14 -6.67
C GLY A 409 14.63 -35.65 -6.79
N LEU A 410 14.54 -36.30 -5.63
CA LEU A 410 14.36 -37.75 -5.51
C LEU A 410 12.87 -38.19 -5.50
N GLU A 411 11.91 -37.26 -5.50
CA GLU A 411 10.50 -37.60 -5.77
C GLU A 411 10.28 -37.81 -7.28
N ARG A 412 10.81 -38.92 -7.81
CA ARG A 412 10.77 -39.24 -9.24
C ARG A 412 9.39 -39.70 -9.70
N ALA A 413 8.91 -39.11 -10.79
CA ALA A 413 7.65 -39.48 -11.43
C ALA A 413 7.72 -40.89 -12.03
N ARG A 414 6.63 -41.64 -11.87
CA ARG A 414 6.38 -43.02 -12.32
C ARG A 414 4.92 -43.18 -12.75
N ASP A 415 4.56 -44.33 -13.31
CA ASP A 415 3.21 -44.59 -13.82
C ASP A 415 2.11 -44.38 -12.76
N ASP A 416 2.37 -44.85 -11.54
CA ASP A 416 1.48 -44.82 -10.37
C ASP A 416 1.73 -43.63 -9.42
N PHE A 417 2.82 -42.89 -9.59
CA PHE A 417 3.19 -41.75 -8.75
C PHE A 417 3.63 -40.55 -9.60
N LYS A 418 2.85 -39.45 -9.58
CA LYS A 418 3.12 -38.26 -10.41
C LYS A 418 4.31 -37.40 -9.96
N GLY A 419 4.99 -37.78 -8.87
CA GLY A 419 6.09 -37.00 -8.31
C GLY A 419 5.63 -35.89 -7.38
N ALA A 420 6.45 -34.84 -7.26
CA ALA A 420 6.11 -33.65 -6.50
C ALA A 420 5.06 -32.79 -7.21
N VAL A 421 4.30 -32.02 -6.43
CA VAL A 421 3.22 -31.17 -6.92
C VAL A 421 3.44 -29.74 -6.40
N ILE A 422 3.39 -28.76 -7.29
CA ILE A 422 3.54 -27.33 -6.97
C ILE A 422 2.34 -26.57 -7.51
N GLY A 423 1.67 -25.80 -6.66
CA GLY A 423 0.55 -24.94 -7.03
C GLY A 423 0.91 -23.46 -6.90
N LYS A 424 0.61 -22.65 -7.91
CA LYS A 424 0.66 -21.19 -7.86
C LYS A 424 -0.65 -20.60 -8.33
N VAL A 425 -1.30 -19.87 -7.43
CA VAL A 425 -2.50 -19.08 -7.73
C VAL A 425 -2.10 -17.77 -8.41
N LEU A 426 -2.77 -17.44 -9.52
CA LEU A 426 -2.55 -16.28 -10.38
C LEU A 426 -3.89 -15.54 -10.55
N GLY A 427 -3.91 -14.23 -10.30
CA GLY A 427 -5.16 -13.46 -10.25
C GLY A 427 -5.92 -13.63 -8.94
N GLY A 428 -7.24 -13.84 -8.99
CA GLY A 428 -8.09 -13.91 -7.78
C GLY A 428 -8.53 -12.54 -7.27
N VAL A 429 -8.55 -11.55 -8.16
CA VAL A 429 -9.10 -10.22 -7.91
C VAL A 429 -10.31 -10.10 -8.81
N ARG A 430 -11.37 -9.48 -8.32
CA ARG A 430 -12.56 -9.15 -9.08
C ARG A 430 -12.73 -7.64 -9.06
N VAL A 431 -13.33 -7.10 -10.12
CA VAL A 431 -13.80 -5.71 -10.13
C VAL A 431 -15.30 -5.70 -9.92
N GLU A 432 -15.78 -4.75 -9.14
CA GLU A 432 -17.19 -4.41 -8.97
C GLU A 432 -17.37 -2.92 -9.30
N GLU A 433 -18.55 -2.56 -9.78
CA GLU A 433 -18.90 -1.20 -10.16
C GLU A 433 -20.20 -0.78 -9.51
N VAL A 434 -20.25 0.44 -8.98
CA VAL A 434 -21.48 1.10 -8.58
C VAL A 434 -21.76 2.26 -9.54
N PHE A 435 -22.96 2.28 -10.10
CA PHE A 435 -23.34 3.28 -11.11
C PHE A 435 -24.83 3.64 -11.00
N ALA A 436 -25.20 4.79 -11.55
CA ALA A 436 -26.59 5.24 -11.64
C ALA A 436 -27.22 4.76 -12.97
N ASP A 437 -28.44 4.22 -12.89
CA ASP A 437 -29.27 3.83 -14.05
C ASP A 437 -30.62 4.54 -14.00
N GLY A 438 -30.64 5.80 -14.45
CA GLY A 438 -31.82 6.65 -14.41
C GLY A 438 -32.25 6.97 -12.97
N ALA A 439 -33.23 6.23 -12.45
CA ALA A 439 -33.88 6.49 -11.15
C ALA A 439 -33.26 5.74 -9.96
N ARG A 440 -32.28 4.85 -10.18
CA ARG A 440 -31.72 3.98 -9.12
C ARG A 440 -30.22 3.83 -9.25
N TRP A 441 -29.58 3.56 -8.12
CA TRP A 441 -28.20 3.08 -8.07
C TRP A 441 -28.16 1.56 -8.19
N ARG A 442 -27.12 1.03 -8.84
CA ARG A 442 -26.95 -0.40 -9.08
C ARG A 442 -25.53 -0.85 -8.81
N LEU A 443 -25.38 -2.10 -8.37
CA LEU A 443 -24.12 -2.81 -8.28
C LEU A 443 -23.98 -3.73 -9.50
N ARG A 444 -22.91 -3.56 -10.26
CA ARG A 444 -22.52 -4.47 -11.34
C ARG A 444 -21.33 -5.30 -10.90
N THR A 445 -21.46 -6.60 -11.07
CA THR A 445 -20.39 -7.59 -10.87
C THR A 445 -20.22 -8.39 -12.18
N PRO A 446 -19.23 -9.29 -12.26
CA PRO A 446 -19.17 -10.26 -13.35
C PRO A 446 -20.37 -11.21 -13.43
N THR A 447 -21.03 -11.48 -12.30
CA THR A 447 -22.15 -12.43 -12.19
C THR A 447 -23.52 -11.82 -12.50
N GLY A 448 -23.64 -10.49 -12.48
CA GLY A 448 -24.91 -9.84 -12.77
C GLY A 448 -24.95 -8.35 -12.47
N VAL A 449 -26.15 -7.79 -12.58
CA VAL A 449 -26.46 -6.42 -12.17
C VAL A 449 -27.58 -6.48 -11.16
N PHE A 450 -27.39 -5.81 -10.03
CA PHE A 450 -28.27 -5.84 -8.88
C PHE A 450 -28.70 -4.42 -8.51
N ASP A 451 -29.96 -4.26 -8.10
CA ASP A 451 -30.45 -2.98 -7.59
C ASP A 451 -29.80 -2.71 -6.22
N LEU A 452 -29.37 -1.46 -5.98
CA LEU A 452 -29.08 -0.98 -4.63
C LEU A 452 -30.36 -0.35 -4.07
N PRO A 453 -30.66 -0.49 -2.77
CA PRO A 453 -31.80 0.17 -2.12
C PRO A 453 -31.56 1.68 -1.90
N LEU A 454 -30.98 2.35 -2.91
CA LEU A 454 -30.59 3.76 -2.93
C LEU A 454 -31.18 4.43 -4.19
N SER A 455 -31.87 5.56 -4.00
CA SER A 455 -32.50 6.32 -5.10
C SER A 455 -31.59 7.44 -5.59
N THR A 456 -31.57 7.69 -6.91
CA THR A 456 -30.85 8.84 -7.50
C THR A 456 -31.56 10.17 -7.24
N ASP A 457 -32.84 10.15 -6.82
CA ASP A 457 -33.57 11.35 -6.39
C ASP A 457 -33.05 11.86 -5.04
N LEU A 458 -32.55 10.95 -4.19
CA LEU A 458 -32.03 11.29 -2.86
C LEU A 458 -30.51 11.45 -2.88
N TYR A 459 -29.80 10.46 -3.44
CA TYR A 459 -28.34 10.43 -3.49
C TYR A 459 -27.87 10.78 -4.90
N ASP A 460 -27.12 11.87 -5.04
CA ASP A 460 -26.56 12.33 -6.31
C ASP A 460 -25.18 11.73 -6.61
N ASP A 461 -24.51 11.16 -5.61
CA ASP A 461 -23.29 10.38 -5.77
C ASP A 461 -23.26 9.17 -4.82
N VAL A 462 -22.90 8.00 -5.35
CA VAL A 462 -22.68 6.77 -4.59
C VAL A 462 -21.44 6.10 -5.13
N LYS A 463 -20.48 5.84 -4.25
CA LYS A 463 -19.16 5.29 -4.60
C LYS A 463 -18.59 4.39 -3.52
N TRP A 464 -17.49 3.74 -3.81
CA TRP A 464 -16.81 2.82 -2.89
C TRP A 464 -16.00 3.54 -1.81
N GLY A 465 -16.05 3.01 -0.59
CA GLY A 465 -15.14 3.34 0.50
C GLY A 465 -13.82 2.57 0.42
N ASP A 466 -13.06 2.61 1.52
CA ASP A 466 -11.76 1.94 1.61
C ASP A 466 -11.84 0.44 1.91
N ALA A 467 -12.93 -0.02 2.53
CA ALA A 467 -13.16 -1.44 2.76
C ALA A 467 -13.85 -2.10 1.57
N ASP A 468 -13.58 -3.39 1.38
CA ASP A 468 -14.03 -4.16 0.22
C ASP A 468 -15.55 -4.39 0.16
N ASN A 469 -16.30 -3.91 1.15
CA ASN A 469 -17.75 -4.01 1.23
C ASN A 469 -18.42 -2.72 1.71
N VAL A 470 -17.73 -1.57 1.68
CA VAL A 470 -18.31 -0.30 2.14
C VAL A 470 -18.63 0.60 0.97
N LEU A 471 -19.85 1.14 0.96
CA LEU A 471 -20.30 2.21 0.08
C LEU A 471 -20.46 3.50 0.87
N VAL A 472 -20.20 4.63 0.22
CA VAL A 472 -20.56 5.96 0.68
C VAL A 472 -21.54 6.57 -0.32
N ALA A 473 -22.64 7.11 0.19
CA ALA A 473 -23.67 7.78 -0.59
C ALA A 473 -23.83 9.21 -0.06
N ARG A 474 -23.73 10.21 -0.93
CA ARG A 474 -23.97 11.61 -0.57
C ARG A 474 -25.26 12.10 -1.22
N THR A 475 -25.97 12.96 -0.53
CA THR A 475 -27.04 13.76 -1.12
C THR A 475 -26.46 15.04 -1.71
N ARG A 476 -27.26 15.73 -2.52
CA ARG A 476 -26.96 17.12 -2.90
C ARG A 476 -26.71 17.96 -1.64
N LEU A 477 -25.76 18.87 -1.74
CA LEU A 477 -25.54 19.87 -0.70
C LEU A 477 -26.76 20.80 -0.63
N GLY A 478 -27.16 21.20 0.57
CA GLY A 478 -28.34 22.03 0.81
C GLY A 478 -28.40 22.48 2.27
N LEU A 479 -29.24 23.49 2.53
CA LEU A 479 -29.45 24.07 3.86
C LEU A 479 -30.75 23.61 4.54
N ASP A 480 -31.83 23.43 3.76
CA ASP A 480 -33.13 22.99 4.27
C ASP A 480 -33.85 22.04 3.27
N PRO A 481 -33.85 20.72 3.54
CA PRO A 481 -33.10 20.04 4.60
C PRO A 481 -31.59 20.08 4.32
N PRO A 482 -30.73 19.98 5.36
CA PRO A 482 -29.31 19.95 5.17
C PRO A 482 -28.88 18.70 4.40
N GLY A 483 -27.93 18.86 3.49
CA GLY A 483 -27.31 17.72 2.81
C GLY A 483 -26.64 16.77 3.82
N PHE A 484 -26.59 15.48 3.50
CA PHE A 484 -25.93 14.48 4.33
C PHE A 484 -25.22 13.42 3.48
N ALA A 485 -24.30 12.69 4.11
CA ALA A 485 -23.73 11.47 3.60
C ALA A 485 -24.04 10.30 4.54
N ALA A 486 -24.14 9.11 3.96
CA ALA A 486 -24.36 7.87 4.68
C ALA A 486 -23.45 6.77 4.15
N THR A 487 -23.02 5.89 5.04
CA THR A 487 -22.22 4.71 4.69
C THR A 487 -22.99 3.43 4.92
N PHE A 488 -22.74 2.47 4.03
CA PHE A 488 -23.44 1.20 4.01
C PHE A 488 -22.46 0.06 3.80
N GLU A 489 -22.65 -1.02 4.54
CA GLU A 489 -21.98 -2.29 4.32
C GLU A 489 -22.81 -3.16 3.36
N ILE A 490 -22.17 -3.68 2.32
CA ILE A 490 -22.73 -4.72 1.45
C ILE A 490 -22.65 -6.05 2.18
N VAL A 491 -23.81 -6.62 2.51
CA VAL A 491 -23.87 -7.93 3.15
C VAL A 491 -23.53 -9.00 2.11
N ARG A 492 -22.44 -9.74 2.33
CA ARG A 492 -21.97 -10.81 1.43
C ARG A 492 -22.33 -12.20 1.96
N ARG A 493 -22.46 -13.17 1.04
CA ARG A 493 -22.72 -14.57 1.41
C ARG A 493 -21.49 -15.15 2.12
N PRO A 494 -21.66 -16.10 3.05
CA PRO A 494 -20.53 -16.76 3.71
C PRO A 494 -19.53 -17.32 2.70
N GLU A 495 -18.24 -17.05 2.91
CA GLU A 495 -17.12 -17.53 2.08
C GLU A 495 -17.24 -17.18 0.59
N SER A 496 -17.93 -16.08 0.27
CA SER A 496 -18.16 -15.63 -1.09
C SER A 496 -18.05 -14.12 -1.20
N VAL A 497 -17.62 -13.65 -2.37
CA VAL A 497 -17.74 -12.23 -2.74
C VAL A 497 -19.14 -11.89 -3.24
N GLU A 498 -20.05 -12.85 -3.46
CA GLU A 498 -21.38 -12.51 -3.96
C GLU A 498 -22.22 -11.80 -2.88
N PRO A 499 -22.97 -10.74 -3.23
CA PRO A 499 -23.89 -10.10 -2.30
C PRO A 499 -25.05 -11.03 -1.91
N VAL A 500 -25.59 -10.81 -0.71
CA VAL A 500 -26.90 -11.29 -0.34
C VAL A 500 -27.93 -10.42 -1.05
N THR A 501 -28.88 -11.06 -1.74
CA THR A 501 -29.89 -10.39 -2.55
C THR A 501 -31.28 -10.90 -2.23
N ASP A 502 -32.28 -10.03 -2.25
CA ASP A 502 -33.69 -10.37 -2.08
C ASP A 502 -34.58 -9.78 -3.19
N GLY A 503 -35.84 -10.23 -3.24
CA GLY A 503 -36.86 -9.66 -4.13
C GLY A 503 -36.74 -10.00 -5.62
N THR A 504 -37.57 -9.34 -6.42
CA THR A 504 -37.56 -9.38 -7.90
C THR A 504 -37.93 -7.98 -8.42
N PRO A 505 -37.01 -7.23 -9.05
CA PRO A 505 -35.62 -7.57 -9.35
C PRO A 505 -34.76 -7.77 -8.10
N LEU A 506 -33.62 -8.48 -8.25
CA LEU A 506 -32.71 -8.76 -7.14
C LEU A 506 -32.12 -7.45 -6.61
N THR A 507 -32.34 -7.19 -5.33
CA THR A 507 -31.84 -6.01 -4.61
C THR A 507 -30.79 -6.45 -3.60
N VAL A 508 -29.67 -5.74 -3.54
CA VAL A 508 -28.58 -6.02 -2.59
C VAL A 508 -29.01 -5.63 -1.17
N MET A 509 -28.75 -6.51 -0.21
CA MET A 509 -28.93 -6.18 1.20
C MET A 509 -27.79 -5.27 1.68
N LEU A 510 -28.15 -4.04 2.08
CA LEU A 510 -27.23 -3.08 2.68
C LEU A 510 -27.49 -2.93 4.18
N GLN A 511 -26.44 -2.91 4.99
CA GLN A 511 -26.49 -2.59 6.40
C GLN A 511 -25.95 -1.17 6.62
N PRO A 512 -26.75 -0.22 7.17
CA PRO A 512 -26.26 1.11 7.47
C PRO A 512 -25.13 1.08 8.52
N LEU A 513 -24.09 1.88 8.32
CA LEU A 513 -22.95 2.01 9.23
C LEU A 513 -22.94 3.35 9.96
N ALA A 514 -22.91 4.45 9.21
CA ALA A 514 -22.88 5.81 9.76
C ALA A 514 -23.65 6.80 8.88
N SER A 515 -24.00 7.95 9.44
CA SER A 515 -24.43 9.13 8.68
C SER A 515 -23.83 10.40 9.27
N ALA A 516 -23.61 11.40 8.42
CA ALA A 516 -23.05 12.69 8.79
C ALA A 516 -23.69 13.80 7.96
N SER A 517 -23.93 14.96 8.55
CA SER A 517 -24.36 16.13 7.79
C SER A 517 -23.19 16.70 6.99
N LEU A 518 -23.48 17.24 5.81
CA LEU A 518 -22.50 17.95 4.98
C LEU A 518 -22.42 19.44 5.36
N THR A 519 -23.32 19.91 6.22
CA THR A 519 -23.26 21.23 6.84
C THR A 519 -22.95 21.11 8.31
N PHE A 520 -22.15 22.03 8.84
CA PHE A 520 -21.66 21.95 10.21
C PHE A 520 -22.51 22.81 11.12
N ALA A 521 -23.09 22.21 12.17
CA ALA A 521 -23.76 22.97 13.22
C ALA A 521 -22.79 23.92 13.95
N THR A 522 -21.50 23.57 14.01
CA THR A 522 -20.41 24.44 14.44
C THR A 522 -19.29 24.28 13.42
N ALA A 523 -19.08 25.31 12.61
CA ALA A 523 -18.09 25.28 11.53
C ALA A 523 -16.68 25.04 12.10
N PRO A 524 -15.98 23.97 11.67
CA PRO A 524 -14.64 23.70 12.16
C PRO A 524 -13.64 24.72 11.62
N LEU A 525 -12.71 25.15 12.48
CA LEU A 525 -11.60 26.03 12.10
C LEU A 525 -10.54 25.24 11.34
N VAL A 526 -10.20 25.70 10.14
CA VAL A 526 -9.13 25.14 9.30
C VAL A 526 -7.80 25.80 9.64
N THR A 527 -7.76 27.13 9.62
CA THR A 527 -6.58 27.94 9.96
C THR A 527 -7.01 29.37 10.32
N THR A 528 -6.10 30.17 10.88
CA THR A 528 -6.27 31.62 11.03
C THR A 528 -5.19 32.35 10.25
N ILE A 529 -5.59 33.22 9.33
CA ILE A 529 -4.67 34.10 8.60
C ILE A 529 -4.49 35.39 9.40
N VAL A 530 -3.27 35.63 9.87
CA VAL A 530 -2.87 36.88 10.51
C VAL A 530 -2.25 37.77 9.44
N LEU A 531 -3.02 38.75 8.97
CA LEU A 531 -2.58 39.72 7.99
C LEU A 531 -2.01 40.96 8.68
N ASP A 532 -0.82 41.39 8.23
CA ASP A 532 -0.20 42.67 8.58
C ASP A 532 0.35 43.30 7.28
N GLN A 533 -0.38 44.24 6.72
CA GLN A 533 -0.04 44.88 5.44
C GLN A 533 0.10 46.38 5.60
N THR A 534 1.20 46.90 5.07
CA THR A 534 1.43 48.34 4.94
C THR A 534 1.47 48.71 3.46
N ILE A 535 0.68 49.71 3.05
CA ILE A 535 0.73 50.30 1.71
C ILE A 535 1.32 51.72 1.82
N GLU A 536 2.43 51.96 1.15
CA GLU A 536 3.07 53.27 1.01
C GLU A 536 2.56 53.92 -0.28
N TYR A 537 1.59 54.83 -0.16
CA TYR A 537 1.06 55.59 -1.29
C TYR A 537 1.83 56.89 -1.47
N ARG A 538 2.21 57.19 -2.71
CA ARG A 538 2.83 58.48 -3.10
C ARG A 538 2.24 59.03 -4.38
N GLN A 539 1.79 60.28 -4.35
CA GLN A 539 1.36 60.99 -5.56
C GLN A 539 2.46 61.95 -6.04
N GLN A 540 2.90 61.78 -7.27
CA GLN A 540 3.90 62.64 -7.92
C GLN A 540 3.30 63.43 -9.08
N ILE A 541 3.66 64.70 -9.21
CA ILE A 541 3.29 65.55 -10.35
C ILE A 541 4.53 66.18 -10.97
N GLY A 542 4.52 66.37 -12.28
CA GLY A 542 5.58 67.10 -12.98
C GLY A 542 5.19 68.55 -13.26
N ARG A 543 6.11 69.48 -13.09
CA ARG A 543 5.88 70.91 -13.32
C ARG A 543 6.96 71.52 -14.20
N TRP A 544 6.54 72.42 -15.08
CA TRP A 544 7.45 73.31 -15.77
C TRP A 544 6.80 74.67 -16.02
N ARG A 545 7.64 75.68 -16.26
CA ARG A 545 7.23 77.04 -16.60
C ARG A 545 7.46 77.29 -18.09
N GLN A 546 6.53 77.99 -18.72
CA GLN A 546 6.61 78.45 -20.10
C GLN A 546 6.30 79.95 -20.18
N ASP A 547 7.28 80.74 -20.59
CA ASP A 547 7.10 82.18 -20.83
C ASP A 547 6.98 82.42 -22.34
N LEU A 548 5.85 82.99 -22.78
CA LEU A 548 5.54 83.33 -24.17
C LEU A 548 5.40 84.86 -24.30
N ALA A 549 6.26 85.50 -25.08
CA ALA A 549 6.07 86.88 -25.49
C ALA A 549 5.37 86.92 -26.85
N THR A 550 4.31 87.72 -26.98
CA THR A 550 3.58 87.90 -28.24
C THR A 550 3.50 89.38 -28.61
N GLU A 551 3.49 89.67 -29.91
CA GLU A 551 3.37 91.02 -30.45
C GLU A 551 2.23 91.12 -31.46
N TRP A 552 1.51 92.24 -31.45
CA TRP A 552 0.40 92.50 -32.37
C TRP A 552 0.91 92.81 -33.78
N THR A 553 0.47 92.02 -34.76
CA THR A 553 0.88 92.20 -36.16
C THR A 553 -0.30 92.59 -37.06
N THR A 554 -0.06 93.55 -37.96
CA THR A 554 -0.98 93.97 -39.03
C THR A 554 -0.45 93.54 -40.39
N PRO A 555 -1.29 93.16 -41.37
CA PRO A 555 -2.76 93.29 -41.40
C PRO A 555 -3.51 92.09 -40.80
N LEU A 556 -2.80 91.09 -40.27
CA LEU A 556 -3.40 89.89 -39.69
C LEU A 556 -4.31 90.18 -38.49
N ASN A 557 -4.14 91.33 -37.83
CA ASN A 557 -4.89 91.74 -36.64
C ASN A 557 -4.89 90.63 -35.57
N ALA A 558 -3.70 90.06 -35.32
CA ALA A 558 -3.51 88.95 -34.41
C ALA A 558 -2.18 89.08 -33.66
N TYR A 559 -2.11 88.49 -32.47
CA TYR A 559 -0.88 88.32 -31.71
C TYR A 559 -0.05 87.18 -32.31
N THR A 560 1.23 87.44 -32.61
CA THR A 560 2.19 86.43 -33.06
C THR A 560 3.29 86.25 -32.02
N SER A 561 3.73 85.01 -31.82
CA SER A 561 4.80 84.67 -30.88
C SER A 561 6.14 85.29 -31.28
N VAL A 562 6.77 86.03 -30.36
CA VAL A 562 8.09 86.67 -30.53
C VAL A 562 9.19 85.86 -29.84
N SER A 563 8.93 85.38 -28.63
CA SER A 563 9.87 84.50 -27.91
C SER A 563 9.13 83.48 -27.06
N LEU A 564 9.73 82.30 -26.91
CA LEU A 564 9.22 81.21 -26.09
C LEU A 564 10.37 80.61 -25.29
N THR A 565 10.34 80.73 -23.96
CA THR A 565 11.34 80.13 -23.07
C THR A 565 10.69 79.16 -22.09
N ARG A 566 11.42 78.13 -21.67
CA ARG A 566 10.92 77.09 -20.76
C ARG A 566 11.95 76.71 -19.71
N THR A 567 11.46 76.34 -18.54
CA THR A 567 12.28 75.61 -17.55
C THR A 567 12.26 74.10 -17.86
N PRO A 568 13.25 73.33 -17.37
CA PRO A 568 13.17 71.88 -17.36
C PRO A 568 11.93 71.39 -16.60
N LEU A 569 11.45 70.20 -16.96
CA LEU A 569 10.40 69.50 -16.24
C LEU A 569 10.97 68.94 -14.93
N VAL A 570 10.30 69.21 -13.81
CA VAL A 570 10.69 68.72 -12.48
C VAL A 570 9.53 67.98 -11.84
N PHE A 571 9.78 66.79 -11.30
CA PHE A 571 8.79 66.01 -10.55
C PHE A 571 8.88 66.31 -9.05
N GLU A 572 7.73 66.44 -8.40
CA GLU A 572 7.61 66.62 -6.96
C GLU A 572 6.50 65.73 -6.38
N THR A 573 6.65 65.34 -5.12
CA THR A 573 5.61 64.63 -4.36
C THR A 573 4.61 65.62 -3.80
N ILE A 574 3.35 65.53 -4.23
CA ILE A 574 2.27 66.41 -3.77
C ILE A 574 1.54 65.82 -2.55
N HIS A 575 1.55 64.49 -2.42
CA HIS A 575 0.95 63.79 -1.31
C HIS A 575 1.65 62.45 -1.07
N ALA A 576 1.78 62.04 0.19
CA ALA A 576 2.24 60.71 0.57
C ALA A 576 1.51 60.28 1.85
N GLN A 577 1.11 59.01 1.92
CA GLN A 577 0.37 58.45 3.04
C GLN A 577 0.74 56.98 3.23
N THR A 578 0.96 56.57 4.47
CA THR A 578 1.13 55.17 4.86
C THR A 578 -0.20 54.62 5.35
N LEU A 579 -0.65 53.52 4.76
CA LEU A 579 -1.91 52.83 5.07
C LEU A 579 -1.57 51.51 5.76
N ALA A 580 -2.21 51.19 6.87
CA ALA A 580 -1.94 49.97 7.64
C ALA A 580 -3.22 49.16 7.80
N PHE A 581 -3.13 47.88 7.47
CA PHE A 581 -4.20 46.90 7.60
C PHE A 581 -3.69 45.74 8.44
N ALA A 582 -4.38 45.44 9.55
CA ALA A 582 -4.02 44.32 10.41
C ALA A 582 -5.27 43.65 10.95
N ALA A 583 -5.39 42.34 10.71
CA ALA A 583 -6.51 41.56 11.23
C ALA A 583 -6.18 40.06 11.30
N PRO A 584 -6.67 39.34 12.33
CA PRO A 584 -6.83 37.91 12.27
C PRO A 584 -8.10 37.56 11.48
N LEU A 585 -7.97 36.69 10.49
CA LEU A 585 -9.05 36.22 9.61
C LEU A 585 -9.20 34.71 9.83
N PRO A 586 -10.18 34.26 10.65
CA PRO A 586 -10.43 32.84 10.84
C PRO A 586 -11.02 32.23 9.56
N ILE A 587 -10.49 31.08 9.16
CA ILE A 587 -10.97 30.32 8.00
C ILE A 587 -11.69 29.08 8.52
N THR A 588 -13.02 29.04 8.32
CA THR A 588 -13.89 27.95 8.78
C THR A 588 -14.62 27.28 7.62
N LEU A 589 -15.11 26.07 7.83
CA LEU A 589 -16.00 25.40 6.87
C LEU A 589 -17.47 25.72 7.20
N ASP A 590 -17.84 27.00 7.09
CA ASP A 590 -19.21 27.47 7.36
C ASP A 590 -20.06 27.50 6.09
N ALA A 591 -21.39 27.53 6.25
CA ALA A 591 -22.32 27.50 5.14
C ALA A 591 -22.26 28.76 4.25
N ASP A 592 -22.01 29.94 4.83
CA ASP A 592 -22.09 31.21 4.12
C ASP A 592 -20.98 31.32 3.07
N HIS A 593 -19.80 30.78 3.35
CA HIS A 593 -18.63 30.77 2.45
C HIS A 593 -18.54 29.53 1.53
N ASN A 594 -19.51 28.63 1.54
CA ASN A 594 -19.50 27.46 0.67
C ASN A 594 -19.98 27.84 -0.76
N LEU A 595 -19.26 27.41 -1.79
CA LEU A 595 -19.52 27.81 -3.19
C LEU A 595 -20.85 27.29 -3.77
N ASP A 596 -21.43 26.22 -3.24
CA ASP A 596 -22.68 25.64 -3.75
C ASP A 596 -23.93 26.18 -3.05
N ILE A 597 -23.81 26.59 -1.79
CA ILE A 597 -24.97 26.93 -0.92
C ILE A 597 -24.89 28.31 -0.26
N GLY A 598 -23.73 28.96 -0.29
CA GLY A 598 -23.46 30.24 0.35
C GLY A 598 -23.48 31.40 -0.63
N ASP A 599 -23.59 32.62 -0.09
CA ASP A 599 -23.56 33.88 -0.84
C ASP A 599 -22.36 34.76 -0.49
N ALA A 600 -21.49 34.33 0.45
CA ALA A 600 -20.29 35.05 0.85
C ALA A 600 -19.06 34.46 0.16
N ASP A 601 -18.25 35.32 -0.45
CA ASP A 601 -16.98 34.93 -1.07
C ASP A 601 -15.79 35.69 -0.45
N VAL A 602 -16.00 36.49 0.59
CA VAL A 602 -15.00 37.32 1.27
C VAL A 602 -14.95 36.97 2.76
N PRO A 603 -13.78 36.59 3.34
CA PRO A 603 -12.46 36.68 2.74
C PRO A 603 -11.97 35.44 1.99
N TYR A 604 -12.80 34.40 1.93
CA TYR A 604 -12.53 33.15 1.22
C TYR A 604 -13.83 32.55 0.73
N ALA A 605 -13.72 31.56 -0.14
CA ALA A 605 -14.78 30.62 -0.44
C ALA A 605 -14.25 29.19 -0.33
N TRP A 606 -15.11 28.20 -0.13
CA TRP A 606 -14.69 26.80 -0.08
C TRP A 606 -15.67 25.85 -0.77
N ASP A 607 -15.14 24.71 -1.20
CA ASP A 607 -15.88 23.65 -1.87
C ASP A 607 -15.63 22.30 -1.20
N LEU A 608 -16.66 21.45 -1.14
CA LEU A 608 -16.56 20.06 -0.71
C LEU A 608 -16.30 19.17 -1.93
N VAL A 609 -15.02 19.07 -2.30
CA VAL A 609 -14.55 18.41 -3.52
C VAL A 609 -14.81 16.90 -3.51
N ASP A 610 -14.72 16.27 -2.33
CA ASP A 610 -14.95 14.83 -2.23
C ASP A 610 -15.53 14.39 -0.88
N VAL A 611 -16.37 13.33 -0.88
CA VAL A 611 -16.88 12.66 0.33
C VAL A 611 -16.52 11.19 0.29
N ALA A 612 -15.69 10.70 1.20
CA ALA A 612 -15.18 9.33 1.20
C ALA A 612 -15.58 8.58 2.48
N ALA A 613 -15.29 7.27 2.52
CA ALA A 613 -15.40 6.47 3.73
C ALA A 613 -14.12 5.66 3.96
N ASP A 614 -13.64 5.64 5.20
CA ASP A 614 -12.54 4.77 5.58
C ASP A 614 -12.99 3.30 5.75
N ARG A 615 -12.07 2.44 6.20
CA ARG A 615 -12.33 0.99 6.32
C ARG A 615 -13.42 0.65 7.34
N ASP A 616 -13.64 1.50 8.33
CA ASP A 616 -14.62 1.30 9.41
C ASP A 616 -15.96 1.97 9.08
N GLY A 617 -16.07 2.58 7.89
CA GLY A 617 -17.29 3.29 7.45
C GLY A 617 -17.41 4.71 8.00
N ARG A 618 -16.33 5.28 8.56
CA ARG A 618 -16.31 6.68 9.00
C ARG A 618 -16.26 7.61 7.80
N ILE A 619 -17.09 8.65 7.84
CA ILE A 619 -17.33 9.56 6.72
C ILE A 619 -16.31 10.70 6.75
N LEU A 620 -15.57 10.85 5.65
CA LEU A 620 -14.53 11.86 5.48
C LEU A 620 -14.91 12.85 4.37
N GLY A 621 -14.54 14.10 4.52
CA GLY A 621 -14.69 15.15 3.52
C GLY A 621 -13.33 15.72 3.11
N LEU A 622 -13.12 15.95 1.82
CA LEU A 622 -11.98 16.69 1.30
C LEU A 622 -12.48 18.06 0.82
N ALA A 623 -12.05 19.13 1.51
CA ALA A 623 -12.44 20.50 1.20
C ALA A 623 -11.27 21.27 0.55
N ALA A 624 -11.60 22.08 -0.45
CA ALA A 624 -10.71 23.06 -1.04
C ALA A 624 -11.16 24.47 -0.63
N ILE A 625 -10.25 25.27 -0.11
CA ILE A 625 -10.50 26.64 0.34
C ILE A 625 -9.71 27.60 -0.55
N PHE A 626 -10.38 28.61 -1.10
CA PHE A 626 -9.84 29.60 -2.02
C PHE A 626 -9.85 30.98 -1.35
N LEU A 627 -8.68 31.61 -1.21
CA LEU A 627 -8.62 32.98 -0.72
C LEU A 627 -9.05 33.97 -1.79
N THR A 628 -9.78 35.00 -1.39
CA THR A 628 -10.26 36.06 -2.29
C THR A 628 -9.64 37.41 -1.88
N ALA A 629 -10.38 38.27 -1.18
CA ALA A 629 -9.92 39.53 -0.64
C ALA A 629 -10.05 39.52 0.89
N PRO A 630 -9.14 40.13 1.66
CA PRO A 630 -9.23 40.18 3.13
C PRO A 630 -10.51 40.77 3.73
N GLY A 631 -11.30 41.53 2.96
CA GLY A 631 -12.58 42.10 3.42
C GLY A 631 -12.45 43.15 4.51
N LEU A 632 -11.27 43.78 4.66
CA LEU A 632 -11.05 44.86 5.62
C LEU A 632 -11.59 46.18 5.08
N GLU A 633 -12.08 47.03 5.98
CA GLU A 633 -12.59 48.36 5.64
C GLU A 633 -11.57 49.15 4.81
N PRO A 634 -11.95 49.66 3.62
CA PRO A 634 -11.06 50.45 2.79
C PRO A 634 -10.61 51.74 3.49
N ILE A 635 -9.36 52.16 3.23
CA ILE A 635 -8.86 53.47 3.68
C ILE A 635 -8.93 54.45 2.53
N GLU A 636 -9.69 55.53 2.72
CA GLU A 636 -9.84 56.61 1.75
C GLU A 636 -8.60 57.51 1.73
N VAL A 637 -7.98 57.64 0.55
CA VAL A 637 -6.78 58.47 0.33
C VAL A 637 -7.11 59.65 -0.58
N PRO A 638 -6.83 60.90 -0.18
CA PRO A 638 -7.09 62.06 -1.02
C PRO A 638 -6.14 62.09 -2.22
N TRP A 639 -6.70 62.29 -3.41
CA TRP A 639 -5.98 62.46 -4.66
C TRP A 639 -6.06 63.92 -5.14
N PHE A 640 -4.91 64.56 -5.32
CA PHE A 640 -4.80 66.00 -5.52
C PHE A 640 -4.70 66.40 -7.00
N ARG A 641 -5.23 67.57 -7.35
CA ARG A 641 -4.95 68.29 -8.60
C ARG A 641 -4.48 69.70 -8.28
N LEU A 642 -3.84 70.36 -9.24
CA LEU A 642 -3.59 71.80 -9.18
C LEU A 642 -4.74 72.58 -9.83
N ASP A 643 -5.15 73.67 -9.18
CA ASP A 643 -6.03 74.68 -9.77
C ASP A 643 -5.29 75.61 -10.74
N THR A 644 -5.97 76.59 -11.33
CA THR A 644 -5.37 77.55 -12.27
C THR A 644 -4.34 78.48 -11.64
N ALA A 645 -4.31 78.58 -10.31
CA ALA A 645 -3.29 79.31 -9.54
C ALA A 645 -2.13 78.40 -9.10
N GLY A 646 -2.16 77.11 -9.46
CA GLY A 646 -1.14 76.14 -9.09
C GLY A 646 -1.22 75.65 -7.65
N GLN A 647 -2.34 75.84 -6.95
CA GLN A 647 -2.57 75.35 -5.60
C GLN A 647 -3.19 73.94 -5.60
N PRO A 648 -2.72 73.03 -4.73
CA PRO A 648 -3.29 71.70 -4.60
C PRO A 648 -4.71 71.74 -4.02
N PHE A 649 -5.63 71.00 -4.63
CA PHE A 649 -6.96 70.71 -4.08
C PHE A 649 -7.28 69.22 -4.22
N VAL A 650 -8.08 68.67 -3.31
CA VAL A 650 -8.54 67.27 -3.37
C VAL A 650 -9.55 67.16 -4.50
N ALA A 651 -9.20 66.43 -5.55
CA ALA A 651 -10.07 66.22 -6.71
C ALA A 651 -10.99 65.00 -6.53
N ARG A 652 -10.55 64.01 -5.75
CA ARG A 652 -11.33 62.83 -5.34
C ARG A 652 -10.64 62.10 -4.19
N SER A 653 -11.34 61.16 -3.56
CA SER A 653 -10.74 60.16 -2.67
C SER A 653 -10.65 58.82 -3.39
N LEU A 654 -9.59 58.06 -3.11
CA LEU A 654 -9.34 56.73 -3.66
C LEU A 654 -9.46 55.71 -2.52
N PRO A 655 -10.34 54.70 -2.65
CA PRO A 655 -10.37 53.60 -1.70
C PRO A 655 -9.15 52.71 -1.93
N PHE A 656 -8.40 52.46 -0.87
CA PHE A 656 -7.35 51.45 -0.84
C PHE A 656 -7.77 50.30 0.04
N GLU A 657 -7.61 49.08 -0.48
CA GLU A 657 -8.00 47.84 0.18
C GLU A 657 -6.77 46.98 0.49
N ALA A 658 -6.90 46.15 1.52
CA ALA A 658 -5.91 45.11 1.80
C ALA A 658 -6.03 43.98 0.76
N HIS A 659 -4.92 43.31 0.44
CA HIS A 659 -4.90 42.20 -0.51
C HIS A 659 -4.07 41.02 0.03
N PHE A 660 -4.50 39.79 -0.29
CA PHE A 660 -3.64 38.62 -0.15
C PHE A 660 -2.58 38.59 -1.28
N PRO A 661 -1.42 37.93 -1.07
CA PRO A 661 -0.45 37.69 -2.13
C PRO A 661 -1.09 36.94 -3.32
N GLU A 662 -0.77 37.34 -4.55
CA GLU A 662 -1.37 36.78 -5.78
C GLU A 662 -1.19 35.26 -5.91
N ASP A 663 -0.08 34.72 -5.38
CA ASP A 663 0.25 33.30 -5.43
C ASP A 663 -0.30 32.48 -4.24
N ALA A 664 -0.95 33.12 -3.27
CA ALA A 664 -1.52 32.47 -2.08
C ALA A 664 -2.99 32.07 -2.34
N THR A 665 -3.19 30.99 -3.10
CA THR A 665 -4.52 30.65 -3.65
C THR A 665 -5.30 29.61 -2.83
N THR A 666 -4.82 28.37 -2.75
CA THR A 666 -5.64 27.23 -2.30
C THR A 666 -5.07 26.51 -1.08
N ILE A 667 -5.93 26.27 -0.09
CA ILE A 667 -5.68 25.41 1.08
C ILE A 667 -6.58 24.19 0.99
N TRP A 668 -6.02 23.00 1.12
CA TRP A 668 -6.79 21.75 1.24
C TRP A 668 -6.93 21.30 2.69
N ALA A 669 -8.11 20.79 3.05
CA ALA A 669 -8.41 20.23 4.36
C ALA A 669 -9.10 18.87 4.26
N LEU A 670 -8.64 17.90 5.07
CA LEU A 670 -9.32 16.63 5.32
C LEU A 670 -10.13 16.75 6.60
N VAL A 671 -11.40 16.38 6.54
CA VAL A 671 -12.39 16.62 7.60
C VAL A 671 -13.07 15.32 7.97
N ASP A 672 -13.22 15.07 9.27
CA ASP A 672 -14.12 14.05 9.78
C ASP A 672 -15.53 14.64 9.83
N LEU A 673 -16.40 14.24 8.89
CA LEU A 673 -17.74 14.82 8.76
C LEU A 673 -18.66 14.36 9.89
N GLY A 674 -18.44 13.17 10.46
CA GLY A 674 -19.22 12.67 11.59
C GLY A 674 -18.88 13.41 12.89
N ALA A 675 -17.60 13.70 13.11
CA ALA A 675 -17.14 14.46 14.27
C ALA A 675 -17.25 15.98 14.09
N GLY A 676 -17.34 16.46 12.85
CA GLY A 676 -17.30 17.90 12.55
C GLY A 676 -15.94 18.53 12.86
N THR A 677 -14.84 17.84 12.57
CA THR A 677 -13.48 18.29 12.93
C THR A 677 -12.51 18.20 11.75
N VAL A 678 -11.59 19.17 11.65
CA VAL A 678 -10.49 19.12 10.67
C VAL A 678 -9.44 18.13 11.16
N MET A 679 -9.22 17.06 10.39
CA MET A 679 -8.19 16.07 10.68
C MET A 679 -6.81 16.57 10.26
N ALA A 680 -6.73 17.24 9.11
CA ALA A 680 -5.50 17.80 8.58
C ALA A 680 -5.79 18.94 7.61
N ALA A 681 -4.90 19.93 7.56
CA ALA A 681 -4.91 20.98 6.55
C ALA A 681 -3.51 21.20 5.99
N THR A 682 -3.41 21.56 4.71
CA THR A 682 -2.13 21.83 4.05
C THR A 682 -1.42 23.05 4.63
N ALA A 683 -2.19 24.02 5.16
CA ALA A 683 -1.68 25.14 5.93
C ALA A 683 -1.48 24.78 7.40
N ALA A 684 -0.57 25.49 8.07
CA ALA A 684 -0.43 25.45 9.52
C ALA A 684 -1.68 26.08 10.20
N PRO A 685 -1.93 25.79 11.49
CA PRO A 685 -3.07 26.37 12.22
C PRO A 685 -3.08 27.91 12.26
N ILE A 686 -1.91 28.54 12.13
CA ILE A 686 -1.75 29.98 12.00
C ILE A 686 -0.87 30.24 10.78
N VAL A 687 -1.39 31.02 9.83
CA VAL A 687 -0.64 31.58 8.70
C VAL A 687 -0.39 33.04 9.00
N THR A 688 0.84 33.51 8.87
CA THR A 688 1.16 34.95 9.02
C THR A 688 1.59 35.51 7.68
N ILE A 689 0.94 36.57 7.24
CA ILE A 689 1.23 37.28 6.01
C ILE A 689 1.61 38.70 6.40
N THR A 690 2.89 39.03 6.26
CA THR A 690 3.41 40.38 6.46
C THR A 690 3.86 40.96 5.12
N SER A 691 3.33 42.11 4.72
CA SER A 691 3.68 42.73 3.44
C SER A 691 3.87 44.25 3.54
N ARG A 692 4.81 44.76 2.75
CA ARG A 692 4.98 46.19 2.48
C ARG A 692 4.84 46.41 0.98
N ARG A 693 3.84 47.18 0.59
CA ARG A 693 3.48 47.46 -0.79
C ARG A 693 3.69 48.94 -1.08
N ALA A 694 4.14 49.26 -2.28
CA ALA A 694 4.16 50.63 -2.78
C ALA A 694 3.03 50.83 -3.80
N ASP A 695 2.43 52.01 -3.80
CA ASP A 695 1.52 52.43 -4.85
C ASP A 695 1.79 53.91 -5.19
N GLU A 696 1.69 54.26 -6.48
CA GLU A 696 2.05 55.60 -6.94
C GLU A 696 1.03 56.19 -7.89
N GLY A 697 0.60 57.41 -7.57
CA GLY A 697 -0.28 58.23 -8.38
C GLY A 697 0.47 59.25 -9.23
N PRO A 698 -0.02 59.62 -10.43
CA PRO A 698 -1.11 59.00 -11.21
C PRO A 698 -0.85 57.52 -11.56
N PRO A 699 -1.82 56.72 -12.03
CA PRO A 699 -1.66 55.28 -12.26
C PRO A 699 -0.73 54.98 -13.44
N TRP A 700 0.58 55.15 -13.24
CA TRP A 700 1.63 55.08 -14.25
C TRP A 700 1.64 53.74 -15.00
N ALA A 701 1.20 52.66 -14.33
CA ALA A 701 1.19 51.29 -14.84
C ALA A 701 0.16 51.02 -15.96
N GLY A 702 -0.98 51.73 -15.98
CA GLY A 702 -2.13 51.43 -16.84
C GLY A 702 -1.97 51.84 -18.32
N GLY A 703 -0.91 52.58 -18.67
CA GLY A 703 -0.54 52.87 -20.05
C GLY A 703 -1.49 53.75 -20.88
N GLY A 704 -2.65 54.16 -20.34
CA GLY A 704 -3.61 55.05 -21.00
C GLY A 704 -4.08 56.15 -20.06
N PHE A 705 -3.69 57.40 -20.35
CA PHE A 705 -4.14 58.56 -19.60
C PHE A 705 -5.43 59.12 -20.21
N GLY A 706 -6.52 59.06 -19.46
CA GLY A 706 -7.53 60.12 -19.59
C GLY A 706 -6.94 61.38 -18.96
N GLN A 707 -6.35 62.25 -19.78
CA GLN A 707 -5.71 63.52 -19.34
C GLN A 707 -6.63 64.37 -18.47
N ASP A 708 -7.94 64.31 -18.75
CA ASP A 708 -8.98 65.02 -18.00
C ASP A 708 -9.26 64.39 -16.63
N GLN A 709 -8.99 63.09 -16.49
CA GLN A 709 -9.27 62.29 -15.29
C GLN A 709 -8.07 62.21 -14.33
N TRP A 710 -6.84 62.05 -14.85
CA TRP A 710 -5.62 61.85 -14.06
C TRP A 710 -4.43 62.67 -14.58
N PRO A 711 -4.47 64.01 -14.51
CA PRO A 711 -3.36 64.86 -14.92
C PRO A 711 -2.06 64.52 -14.17
N ALA A 712 -0.98 64.29 -14.94
CA ALA A 712 0.33 63.97 -14.42
C ALA A 712 1.32 65.15 -14.45
N LEU A 713 1.14 66.05 -15.43
CA LEU A 713 1.99 67.22 -15.61
C LEU A 713 1.17 68.51 -15.58
N TYR A 714 1.82 69.59 -15.14
CA TYR A 714 1.26 70.93 -15.06
C TYR A 714 2.24 71.95 -15.63
N ARG A 715 1.73 72.84 -16.48
CA ARG A 715 2.48 73.94 -17.06
C ARG A 715 2.02 75.26 -16.44
N GLN A 716 2.97 76.02 -15.90
CA GLN A 716 2.77 77.43 -15.56
C GLN A 716 3.04 78.27 -16.81
N ALA A 717 1.99 78.70 -17.51
CA ALA A 717 2.07 79.49 -18.72
C ALA A 717 1.95 80.99 -18.39
N ILE A 718 2.98 81.75 -18.75
CA ILE A 718 3.04 83.20 -18.58
C ILE A 718 3.11 83.85 -19.97
N THR A 719 2.07 84.58 -20.36
CA THR A 719 1.98 85.23 -21.68
C THR A 719 2.04 86.74 -21.53
N THR A 720 3.03 87.37 -22.16
CA THR A 720 3.19 88.84 -22.18
C THR A 720 2.79 89.39 -23.55
N TYR A 721 1.96 90.42 -23.60
CA TYR A 721 1.43 90.99 -24.84
C TYR A 721 2.02 92.37 -25.15
N ALA A 722 2.60 92.54 -26.33
CA ALA A 722 3.13 93.80 -26.85
C ALA A 722 2.29 94.32 -28.04
N GLY A 723 1.93 95.61 -28.02
CA GLY A 723 1.08 96.22 -29.06
C GLY A 723 -0.37 95.72 -29.06
N GLY A 724 -1.24 96.33 -29.87
CA GLY A 724 -2.65 95.91 -30.01
C GLY A 724 -3.53 96.09 -28.75
N PRO A 725 -4.72 95.46 -28.71
CA PRO A 725 -5.72 95.65 -27.65
C PRO A 725 -5.35 95.18 -26.23
N LEU A 726 -4.37 94.29 -26.09
CA LEU A 726 -3.88 93.71 -24.82
C LEU A 726 -2.48 94.22 -24.44
N ALA A 727 -1.98 95.29 -25.07
CA ALA A 727 -0.62 95.79 -24.83
C ALA A 727 -0.33 96.01 -23.32
N GLY A 728 0.76 95.43 -22.83
CA GLY A 728 1.19 95.51 -21.43
C GLY A 728 0.51 94.53 -20.48
N ARG A 729 -0.44 93.72 -20.95
CA ARG A 729 -1.06 92.64 -20.16
C ARG A 729 -0.10 91.47 -19.98
N ILE A 730 -0.15 90.85 -18.81
CA ILE A 730 0.49 89.56 -18.50
C ILE A 730 -0.62 88.61 -18.05
N ASP A 731 -0.78 87.50 -18.75
CA ASP A 731 -1.66 86.41 -18.34
C ASP A 731 -0.83 85.29 -17.74
N GLU A 732 -1.20 84.82 -16.55
CA GLU A 732 -0.57 83.69 -15.88
C GLU A 732 -1.64 82.65 -15.54
N LEU A 733 -1.41 81.40 -15.93
CA LEU A 733 -2.28 80.27 -15.61
C LEU A 733 -1.50 78.98 -15.48
N VAL A 734 -1.99 78.09 -14.61
CA VAL A 734 -1.56 76.70 -14.57
C VAL A 734 -2.57 75.84 -15.32
N ASP A 735 -2.09 75.11 -16.34
CA ASP A 735 -2.89 74.14 -17.08
C ASP A 735 -2.23 72.74 -17.11
N ALA A 736 -3.03 71.73 -17.45
CA ALA A 736 -2.58 70.35 -17.60
C ALA A 736 -2.61 69.98 -19.10
N PRO A 737 -1.47 70.08 -19.81
CA PRO A 737 -1.42 69.83 -21.25
C PRO A 737 -1.43 68.35 -21.58
N SER A 738 -1.91 68.02 -22.77
CA SER A 738 -2.02 66.65 -23.27
C SER A 738 -0.65 65.97 -23.47
N LEU A 739 -0.52 64.73 -22.98
CA LEU A 739 0.61 63.84 -23.22
C LEU A 739 0.31 62.87 -24.36
N ALA A 740 1.33 62.54 -25.14
CA ALA A 740 1.26 61.51 -26.17
C ALA A 740 2.31 60.41 -25.91
N PRO A 741 1.93 59.11 -25.91
CA PRO A 741 2.87 58.00 -25.80
C PRO A 741 3.61 57.84 -27.13
N ARG A 742 4.66 58.65 -27.33
CA ARG A 742 5.44 58.71 -28.57
C ARG A 742 6.93 58.79 -28.23
N SER A 743 7.79 58.32 -29.14
CA SER A 743 9.24 58.24 -28.90
C SER A 743 9.98 59.39 -29.59
N SER A 744 10.36 60.41 -28.82
CA SER A 744 11.35 61.42 -29.25
C SER A 744 12.77 61.03 -28.79
N PRO A 745 13.84 61.39 -29.52
CA PRO A 745 15.22 61.20 -29.09
C PRO A 745 15.69 62.18 -27.99
N GLY A 746 14.95 63.26 -27.68
CA GLY A 746 15.32 64.24 -26.64
C GLY A 746 14.62 63.96 -25.31
N GLU A 747 15.34 63.42 -24.32
CA GLU A 747 14.86 63.21 -22.95
C GLU A 747 15.25 64.40 -22.06
N SER A 748 14.26 65.10 -21.50
CA SER A 748 14.46 66.29 -20.66
C SER A 748 14.23 66.02 -19.17
N ALA A 749 13.59 64.91 -18.80
CA ALA A 749 13.38 64.46 -17.43
C ALA A 749 13.12 62.95 -17.35
N SER A 750 13.34 62.37 -16.17
CA SER A 750 13.05 60.97 -15.86
C SER A 750 12.37 60.85 -14.50
N LEU A 751 11.40 59.96 -14.37
CA LEU A 751 10.70 59.64 -13.14
C LEU A 751 10.88 58.15 -12.81
N GLU A 752 11.26 57.84 -11.56
CA GLU A 752 11.18 56.47 -11.04
C GLU A 752 9.90 56.29 -10.23
N VAL A 753 9.21 55.18 -10.51
CA VAL A 753 7.95 54.80 -9.88
C VAL A 753 8.04 53.38 -9.37
N VAL A 754 7.62 53.16 -8.13
CA VAL A 754 7.65 51.84 -7.48
C VAL A 754 6.23 51.41 -7.15
N THR A 755 5.83 50.22 -7.60
CA THR A 755 4.48 49.68 -7.33
C THR A 755 4.54 48.22 -6.89
N GLY A 756 3.49 47.70 -6.28
CA GLY A 756 3.42 46.30 -5.85
C GLY A 756 4.27 45.99 -4.62
N ASP A 757 4.48 44.71 -4.34
CA ASP A 757 5.01 44.25 -3.05
C ASP A 757 6.53 44.41 -2.99
N GLN A 758 7.00 45.28 -2.10
CA GLN A 758 8.42 45.59 -1.87
C GLN A 758 9.07 44.67 -0.84
N ALA A 759 8.27 44.18 0.11
CA ALA A 759 8.65 43.12 1.02
C ALA A 759 7.44 42.23 1.29
N LEU A 760 7.66 40.92 1.32
CA LEU A 760 6.64 39.93 1.63
C LEU A 760 7.29 38.83 2.47
N SER A 761 6.64 38.49 3.56
CA SER A 761 6.97 37.35 4.42
C SER A 761 5.69 36.57 4.67
N VAL A 762 5.69 35.31 4.29
CA VAL A 762 4.58 34.39 4.54
C VAL A 762 5.12 33.19 5.30
N SER A 763 4.55 32.90 6.46
CA SER A 763 4.90 31.73 7.28
C SER A 763 3.67 30.89 7.57
N GLY A 764 3.83 29.56 7.58
CA GLY A 764 2.75 28.63 7.86
C GLY A 764 1.83 28.32 6.67
N TRP A 765 2.11 28.86 5.48
CA TRP A 765 1.31 28.59 4.27
C TRP A 765 1.27 27.09 3.92
N PHE A 766 2.42 26.42 4.09
CA PHE A 766 2.52 24.97 4.07
C PHE A 766 2.91 24.46 5.46
N ARG A 767 2.37 23.32 5.89
CA ARG A 767 2.93 22.57 7.01
C ARG A 767 4.41 22.22 6.73
N PRO A 768 5.26 22.10 7.77
CA PRO A 768 6.70 21.90 7.60
C PRO A 768 7.07 20.76 6.64
N GLU A 769 6.39 19.62 6.73
CA GLU A 769 6.67 18.47 5.90
C GLU A 769 6.35 18.70 4.41
N ILE A 770 5.27 19.44 4.10
CA ILE A 770 4.90 19.82 2.72
C ILE A 770 5.87 20.88 2.19
N HIS A 771 6.19 21.87 3.03
CA HIS A 771 7.18 22.90 2.72
C HIS A 771 8.51 22.26 2.31
N ASP A 772 9.04 21.34 3.11
CA ASP A 772 10.32 20.67 2.84
C ASP A 772 10.28 19.82 1.56
N ALA A 773 9.13 19.20 1.26
CA ALA A 773 8.94 18.48 0.01
C ALA A 773 9.05 19.41 -1.21
N LEU A 774 8.40 20.58 -1.17
CA LEU A 774 8.38 21.57 -2.25
C LEU A 774 9.66 22.42 -2.34
N ALA A 775 10.37 22.60 -1.23
CA ALA A 775 11.57 23.45 -1.15
C ALA A 775 12.70 22.92 -2.04
N ARG A 776 12.80 21.60 -2.20
CA ARG A 776 13.76 20.93 -3.11
C ARG A 776 13.58 21.32 -4.58
N SER A 777 12.40 21.81 -4.95
CA SER A 777 12.06 22.27 -6.29
C SER A 777 11.91 23.79 -6.39
N GLY A 778 12.22 24.53 -5.32
CA GLY A 778 12.08 25.99 -5.29
C GLY A 778 10.61 26.45 -5.33
N LEU A 779 9.68 25.61 -4.86
CA LEU A 779 8.23 25.82 -4.94
C LEU A 779 7.57 26.04 -3.57
N ALA A 780 8.35 26.28 -2.52
CA ALA A 780 7.83 26.37 -1.15
C ALA A 780 7.72 27.80 -0.59
N GLU A 781 8.49 28.75 -1.13
CA GLU A 781 8.76 30.04 -0.47
C GLU A 781 8.18 31.23 -1.25
N PHE A 782 7.63 32.20 -0.53
CA PHE A 782 7.22 33.51 -1.07
C PHE A 782 8.41 34.46 -1.01
N LYS A 783 9.14 34.62 -2.12
CA LYS A 783 10.28 35.54 -2.21
C LYS A 783 9.88 36.83 -2.91
N ALA A 784 9.78 37.93 -2.17
CA ALA A 784 9.59 39.25 -2.75
C ALA A 784 10.78 39.62 -3.66
N GLY A 785 10.48 40.21 -4.82
CA GLY A 785 11.47 40.68 -5.78
C GLY A 785 10.83 41.50 -6.89
N GLU A 786 11.66 42.03 -7.79
CA GLU A 786 11.19 42.77 -8.96
C GLU A 786 10.62 41.79 -9.99
N VAL A 787 9.33 41.91 -10.30
CA VAL A 787 8.64 41.10 -11.31
C VAL A 787 8.54 41.80 -12.66
N GLN A 788 8.67 43.14 -12.66
CA GLN A 788 8.57 43.93 -13.88
C GLN A 788 9.39 45.21 -13.79
N LEU A 789 10.17 45.48 -14.85
CA LEU A 789 10.85 46.75 -15.09
C LEU A 789 10.44 47.29 -16.46
N VAL A 790 9.70 48.39 -16.49
CA VAL A 790 9.24 49.00 -17.75
C VAL A 790 9.57 50.49 -17.77
N THR A 791 10.31 50.92 -18.79
CA THR A 791 10.49 52.34 -19.09
C THR A 791 9.55 52.74 -20.22
N ARG A 792 8.65 53.68 -19.95
CA ARG A 792 7.80 54.32 -20.96
C ARG A 792 8.25 55.74 -21.21
N ARG A 793 8.19 56.19 -22.47
CA ARG A 793 8.51 57.56 -22.87
C ARG A 793 7.26 58.31 -23.30
N TRP A 794 7.21 59.59 -22.98
CA TRP A 794 6.05 60.43 -23.18
C TRP A 794 6.46 61.80 -23.73
N ASN A 795 5.83 62.22 -24.82
CA ASN A 795 5.97 63.56 -25.36
C ASN A 795 4.95 64.48 -24.67
N TYR A 796 5.39 65.67 -24.24
CA TYR A 796 4.52 66.56 -23.46
C TYR A 796 4.43 68.00 -23.98
N VAL A 797 5.41 68.49 -24.74
CA VAL A 797 5.33 69.85 -25.30
C VAL A 797 6.17 70.00 -26.56
N CYS A 798 5.69 70.83 -27.49
CA CYS A 798 6.37 71.14 -28.73
C CYS A 798 7.59 72.04 -28.56
N VAL A 799 8.79 71.62 -28.99
CA VAL A 799 10.05 72.40 -28.92
C VAL A 799 9.96 73.68 -29.77
N ALA A 800 9.39 73.59 -30.98
CA ALA A 800 9.13 74.73 -31.86
C ALA A 800 7.62 75.00 -32.01
N GLY A 801 7.22 76.21 -32.43
CA GLY A 801 5.81 76.64 -32.47
C GLY A 801 4.84 75.78 -33.28
N PHE A 802 5.34 74.83 -34.08
CA PHE A 802 4.57 73.77 -34.72
C PHE A 802 5.38 72.47 -34.70
N CYS A 803 4.78 71.38 -34.23
CA CYS A 803 5.37 70.04 -34.35
C CYS A 803 4.69 69.25 -35.45
N ALA A 804 5.47 68.67 -36.35
CA ALA A 804 4.99 67.76 -37.38
C ALA A 804 5.44 66.31 -37.10
N ASN A 805 6.56 66.12 -36.41
CA ASN A 805 7.17 64.82 -36.12
C ASN A 805 7.44 64.65 -34.63
N ASP A 806 7.60 63.40 -34.17
CA ASP A 806 7.85 63.08 -32.77
C ASP A 806 9.15 63.70 -32.22
N SER A 807 10.15 63.92 -33.09
CA SER A 807 11.41 64.61 -32.76
C SER A 807 11.25 66.10 -32.45
N ASP A 808 10.09 66.68 -32.77
CA ASP A 808 9.80 68.10 -32.53
C ASP A 808 9.28 68.35 -31.11
N TYR A 809 9.11 67.29 -30.30
CA TYR A 809 8.60 67.33 -28.93
C TYR A 809 9.70 67.08 -27.89
N GLU A 810 9.59 67.76 -26.75
CA GLU A 810 10.26 67.36 -25.51
C GLU A 810 9.60 66.11 -24.95
N ALA A 811 10.42 65.20 -24.43
CA ALA A 811 9.96 63.96 -23.83
C ALA A 811 10.53 63.73 -22.43
N PHE A 812 9.80 62.94 -21.64
CA PHE A 812 10.28 62.40 -20.37
C PHE A 812 10.10 60.90 -20.33
N SER A 813 10.87 60.23 -19.48
CA SER A 813 10.73 58.79 -19.23
C SER A 813 10.13 58.52 -17.86
N VAL A 814 9.38 57.42 -17.76
CA VAL A 814 8.88 56.87 -16.50
C VAL A 814 9.37 55.45 -16.43
N THR A 815 10.28 55.18 -15.50
CA THR A 815 10.79 53.84 -15.21
C THR A 815 10.02 53.27 -14.03
N MET A 816 9.17 52.29 -14.32
CA MET A 816 8.33 51.61 -13.35
C MET A 816 8.99 50.30 -12.92
N ARG A 817 9.12 50.14 -11.60
CA ARG A 817 9.57 48.91 -10.94
C ARG A 817 8.39 48.32 -10.17
N ARG A 818 7.86 47.19 -10.65
CA ARG A 818 6.80 46.46 -9.95
C ARG A 818 7.42 45.34 -9.11
N GLY A 819 7.21 45.41 -7.81
CA GLY A 819 7.50 44.36 -6.85
C GLY A 819 6.40 43.30 -6.81
N GLY A 820 6.78 42.06 -6.54
CA GLY A 820 5.90 40.89 -6.46
C GLY A 820 6.72 39.65 -6.11
N VAL A 821 6.27 38.46 -6.51
CA VAL A 821 6.98 37.20 -6.27
C VAL A 821 7.50 36.64 -7.61
N PRO A 822 8.74 36.93 -8.04
CA PRO A 822 9.31 36.33 -9.27
C PRO A 822 9.43 34.80 -9.15
N GLU A 823 9.69 34.40 -7.90
CA GLU A 823 9.78 33.12 -7.23
C GLU A 823 8.55 32.24 -6.99
N ALA A 824 7.40 32.39 -7.67
CA ALA A 824 6.11 31.96 -7.11
C ALA A 824 6.10 30.53 -6.52
N PRO A 825 5.59 30.31 -5.29
CA PRO A 825 5.44 28.98 -4.71
C PRO A 825 4.40 28.17 -5.49
N ALA A 826 4.31 26.87 -5.22
CA ALA A 826 3.30 26.01 -5.84
C ALA A 826 1.89 26.39 -5.36
N GLN A 827 0.98 26.65 -6.28
CA GLN A 827 -0.46 26.67 -6.05
C GLN A 827 -0.96 25.23 -6.03
N LEU A 828 -1.59 24.79 -4.94
CA LEU A 828 -2.12 23.43 -4.81
C LEU A 828 -3.45 23.33 -5.57
N VAL A 829 -3.38 23.16 -6.88
CA VAL A 829 -4.53 23.24 -7.81
C VAL A 829 -5.44 22.03 -7.81
N ASP A 830 -4.96 20.87 -7.36
CA ASP A 830 -5.78 19.64 -7.31
C ASP A 830 -5.32 18.69 -6.19
N ALA A 831 -6.22 17.88 -5.67
CA ALA A 831 -5.91 16.86 -4.68
C ALA A 831 -6.78 15.60 -4.81
N ARG A 832 -6.19 14.44 -4.49
CA ARG A 832 -6.93 13.16 -4.37
C ARG A 832 -6.60 12.49 -3.05
N ARG A 833 -7.62 11.93 -2.40
CA ARG A 833 -7.41 10.95 -1.34
C ARG A 833 -7.04 9.60 -1.95
N ALA A 834 -6.02 8.95 -1.41
CA ALA A 834 -5.67 7.60 -1.83
C ALA A 834 -6.74 6.60 -1.37
N ARG A 835 -7.16 5.69 -2.26
CA ARG A 835 -8.18 4.68 -1.98
C ARG A 835 -7.70 3.26 -2.34
N PRO A 836 -7.62 2.33 -1.38
CA PRO A 836 -7.77 2.57 0.05
C PRO A 836 -6.59 3.37 0.62
N ALA A 837 -6.81 4.14 1.68
CA ALA A 837 -5.73 4.87 2.32
C ALA A 837 -4.83 3.92 3.15
N PRO A 838 -3.52 4.24 3.32
CA PRO A 838 -2.71 3.60 4.36
C PRO A 838 -3.24 3.95 5.76
N ALA A 839 -2.76 3.26 6.80
CA ALA A 839 -3.13 3.62 8.17
C ALA A 839 -2.73 5.07 8.46
N GLY A 840 -3.70 5.95 8.72
CA GLY A 840 -3.45 7.37 9.01
C GLY A 840 -3.68 8.36 7.85
N GLU A 841 -4.36 7.93 6.77
CA GLU A 841 -4.74 8.76 5.62
C GLU A 841 -3.58 9.17 4.70
N ARG A 842 -3.88 9.35 3.41
CA ARG A 842 -2.93 9.86 2.40
C ARG A 842 -3.63 10.75 1.39
N LEU A 843 -3.08 11.93 1.19
CA LEU A 843 -3.46 12.85 0.13
C LEU A 843 -2.36 12.95 -0.92
N VAL A 844 -2.77 13.03 -2.18
CA VAL A 844 -1.90 13.31 -3.32
C VAL A 844 -2.24 14.71 -3.81
N LEU A 845 -1.29 15.63 -3.69
CA LEU A 845 -1.44 17.06 -4.00
C LEU A 845 -0.73 17.37 -5.32
N LEU A 846 -1.42 18.04 -6.24
CA LEU A 846 -0.83 18.61 -7.45
C LEU A 846 -0.55 20.09 -7.22
N GLY A 847 0.73 20.45 -7.16
CA GLY A 847 1.17 21.83 -7.06
C GLY A 847 1.69 22.35 -8.40
N ASP A 848 1.30 23.55 -8.82
CA ASP A 848 1.78 24.20 -10.04
C ASP A 848 2.24 25.66 -9.81
N ALA A 849 3.13 26.18 -10.65
CA ALA A 849 3.65 27.55 -10.54
C ALA A 849 4.02 28.10 -11.92
N PHE A 850 3.58 29.31 -12.24
CA PHE A 850 3.90 30.00 -13.50
C PHE A 850 5.23 30.77 -13.38
N ARG A 851 6.19 30.55 -14.29
CA ARG A 851 7.53 31.18 -14.22
C ARG A 851 7.91 31.87 -15.53
N THR A 852 7.32 33.02 -15.85
CA THR A 852 7.58 33.84 -17.07
C THR A 852 7.39 33.13 -18.43
N ASP A 853 7.29 31.80 -18.43
CA ASP A 853 6.84 30.94 -19.51
C ASP A 853 5.32 30.78 -19.48
N VAL A 854 4.71 30.53 -20.64
CA VAL A 854 3.25 30.42 -20.79
C VAL A 854 2.72 29.07 -20.25
N ARG A 855 3.53 28.29 -19.52
CA ARG A 855 3.19 26.94 -19.04
C ARG A 855 3.73 26.75 -17.62
N PRO A 856 2.93 26.23 -16.69
CA PRO A 856 3.39 26.09 -15.32
C PRO A 856 4.35 24.91 -15.18
N ILE A 857 5.28 25.02 -14.24
CA ILE A 857 6.07 23.91 -13.66
C ILE A 857 5.41 23.49 -12.34
N GLY A 858 5.89 22.43 -11.70
CA GLY A 858 5.31 22.05 -10.41
C GLY A 858 5.81 20.75 -9.80
N SER A 859 5.05 20.22 -8.87
CA SER A 859 5.37 19.02 -8.12
C SER A 859 4.10 18.25 -7.75
N LEU A 860 4.19 16.93 -7.82
CA LEU A 860 3.22 16.02 -7.25
C LEU A 860 3.70 15.59 -5.86
N VAL A 861 2.93 15.88 -4.82
CA VAL A 861 3.29 15.61 -3.43
C VAL A 861 2.41 14.52 -2.86
N ALA A 862 3.00 13.43 -2.37
CA ALA A 862 2.31 12.45 -1.53
C ALA A 862 2.47 12.87 -0.06
N TRP A 863 1.36 13.07 0.65
CA TRP A 863 1.34 13.54 2.03
C TRP A 863 0.53 12.58 2.91
N ASP A 864 1.18 12.09 3.97
CA ASP A 864 0.64 11.23 5.02
C ASP A 864 0.45 12.08 6.29
N PRO A 865 -0.74 12.65 6.57
CA PRO A 865 -0.89 13.66 7.61
C PRO A 865 -0.62 13.14 9.02
N ALA A 866 -1.12 11.94 9.36
CA ALA A 866 -0.91 11.36 10.69
C ALA A 866 0.55 10.99 10.97
N ALA A 867 1.34 10.75 9.91
CA ALA A 867 2.77 10.46 10.00
C ALA A 867 3.63 11.73 9.90
N GLU A 868 3.02 12.91 9.72
CA GLU A 868 3.69 14.20 9.46
C GLU A 868 4.77 14.09 8.39
N ARG A 869 4.45 13.37 7.32
CA ARG A 869 5.41 13.05 6.26
C ARG A 869 4.85 13.45 4.91
N ALA A 870 5.58 14.29 4.18
CA ALA A 870 5.29 14.58 2.78
C ALA A 870 6.52 14.34 1.90
N ARG A 871 6.27 14.02 0.63
CA ARG A 871 7.32 13.72 -0.35
C ARG A 871 6.91 14.25 -1.71
N GLU A 872 7.86 14.88 -2.41
CA GLU A 872 7.77 15.09 -3.86
C GLU A 872 7.87 13.72 -4.56
N ALA A 873 6.71 13.19 -4.96
CA ALA A 873 6.61 11.92 -5.67
C ALA A 873 7.13 12.05 -7.10
N PHE A 874 6.87 13.20 -7.74
CA PHE A 874 7.31 13.48 -9.10
C PHE A 874 7.41 14.98 -9.35
N ARG A 875 8.54 15.43 -9.90
CA ARG A 875 8.73 16.80 -10.38
C ARG A 875 8.15 16.94 -11.77
N ILE A 876 7.11 17.76 -11.93
CA ILE A 876 6.35 17.80 -13.18
C ILE A 876 7.05 18.75 -14.19
N PRO A 877 7.27 18.32 -15.45
CA PRO A 877 7.79 19.20 -16.49
C PRO A 877 6.81 20.32 -16.86
N ALA A 878 7.29 21.38 -17.53
CA ALA A 878 6.43 22.51 -17.94
C ALA A 878 5.26 22.09 -18.87
N SER A 879 4.04 22.05 -18.34
CA SER A 879 2.81 21.65 -19.05
C SER A 879 1.57 21.95 -18.19
N PHE A 880 0.39 21.91 -18.80
CA PHE A 880 -0.83 21.73 -18.01
C PHE A 880 -0.97 20.27 -17.60
N HIS A 881 -1.36 20.06 -16.35
CA HIS A 881 -1.49 18.75 -15.72
C HIS A 881 -2.86 18.62 -15.06
N GLY A 882 -3.32 17.39 -14.92
CA GLY A 882 -4.48 17.06 -14.11
C GLY A 882 -4.36 15.64 -13.60
N LEU A 883 -4.90 15.40 -12.41
CA LEU A 883 -4.92 14.07 -11.81
C LEU A 883 -5.97 13.19 -12.47
N GLY A 884 -5.71 11.89 -12.51
CA GLY A 884 -6.75 10.90 -12.77
C GLY A 884 -7.86 10.97 -11.73
N GLN A 885 -9.01 10.34 -12.02
CA GLN A 885 -10.16 10.35 -11.12
C GLN A 885 -9.82 9.79 -9.74
N ASN A 886 -9.06 8.69 -9.68
CA ASN A 886 -8.69 8.02 -8.45
C ASN A 886 -7.17 7.97 -8.26
N ALA A 887 -6.74 8.11 -7.00
CA ALA A 887 -5.42 7.70 -6.54
C ALA A 887 -5.56 6.38 -5.80
N SER A 888 -4.67 5.42 -6.10
CA SER A 888 -4.50 4.21 -5.30
C SER A 888 -3.56 4.48 -4.12
N THR A 889 -3.41 3.51 -3.21
CA THR A 889 -2.49 3.62 -2.07
C THR A 889 -1.05 3.97 -2.51
N GLY A 890 -0.57 3.35 -3.60
CA GLY A 890 0.82 3.43 -4.04
C GLY A 890 1.04 4.17 -5.36
N ALA A 891 0.00 4.63 -6.06
CA ALA A 891 0.16 5.29 -7.37
C ALA A 891 -1.00 6.24 -7.73
N VAL A 892 -0.72 7.18 -8.64
CA VAL A 892 -1.70 8.08 -9.28
C VAL A 892 -1.39 8.28 -10.77
N LEU A 893 -2.40 8.63 -11.57
CA LEU A 893 -2.23 9.03 -12.96
C LEU A 893 -2.13 10.55 -13.07
N LEU A 894 -1.21 11.04 -13.90
CA LEU A 894 -0.98 12.46 -14.16
C LEU A 894 -0.93 12.71 -15.67
N SER A 895 -1.81 13.55 -16.21
CA SER A 895 -1.76 13.89 -17.64
C SER A 895 -0.54 14.73 -17.99
N TYR A 896 -0.13 14.66 -19.25
CA TYR A 896 0.95 15.47 -19.79
C TYR A 896 0.61 15.95 -21.20
N ALA A 897 0.58 17.27 -21.38
CA ALA A 897 0.18 17.94 -22.62
C ALA A 897 1.13 19.11 -22.95
N PRO A 898 2.40 18.82 -23.30
CA PRO A 898 3.39 19.85 -23.57
C PRO A 898 3.05 20.62 -24.86
N ARG A 899 3.67 21.80 -25.02
CA ARG A 899 3.52 22.62 -26.24
C ARG A 899 4.07 21.91 -27.48
N PHE A 900 5.17 21.17 -27.33
CA PHE A 900 5.83 20.39 -28.37
C PHE A 900 6.17 19.00 -27.81
N GLY A 901 5.98 17.93 -28.61
CA GLY A 901 6.23 16.56 -28.19
C GLY A 901 4.96 15.70 -28.08
N ALA A 902 5.14 14.45 -27.67
CA ALA A 902 4.03 13.51 -27.49
C ALA A 902 3.26 13.82 -26.20
N ARG A 903 1.94 13.99 -26.33
CA ARG A 903 1.03 13.98 -25.19
C ARG A 903 0.96 12.59 -24.59
N GLY A 904 0.57 12.46 -23.33
CA GLY A 904 0.40 11.15 -22.70
C GLY A 904 0.00 11.26 -21.24
N THR A 905 0.22 10.18 -20.51
CA THR A 905 -0.05 10.10 -19.08
C THR A 905 1.13 9.46 -18.36
N PHE A 906 1.52 10.04 -17.24
CA PHE A 906 2.44 9.42 -16.30
C PHE A 906 1.63 8.55 -15.33
N PHE A 907 2.04 7.29 -15.18
CA PHE A 907 1.75 6.51 -13.99
C PHE A 907 2.84 6.82 -12.98
N VAL A 908 2.47 7.50 -11.89
CA VAL A 908 3.40 8.00 -10.89
C VAL A 908 3.26 7.19 -9.61
N PRO A 909 4.27 6.39 -9.24
CA PRO A 909 4.33 5.77 -7.93
C PRO A 909 4.48 6.79 -6.80
N LEU A 910 3.88 6.50 -5.65
CA LEU A 910 3.91 7.33 -4.45
C LEU A 910 4.95 6.82 -3.43
N GLU A 911 5.45 5.59 -3.58
CA GLU A 911 6.45 4.94 -2.71
C GLU A 911 7.88 5.19 -3.18
N GLU A 912 8.84 5.22 -2.26
CA GLU A 912 10.23 5.61 -2.54
C GLU A 912 10.96 4.56 -3.39
N GLY A 913 11.89 5.01 -4.25
CA GLY A 913 12.73 4.11 -5.06
C GLY A 913 12.05 3.47 -6.27
N THR A 914 10.80 3.83 -6.56
CA THR A 914 10.08 3.39 -7.77
C THR A 914 10.04 4.50 -8.80
N LEU A 915 10.30 4.16 -10.07
CA LEU A 915 10.33 5.10 -11.18
C LEU A 915 8.96 5.22 -11.83
N GLU A 916 8.66 6.41 -12.35
CA GLU A 916 7.47 6.69 -13.12
C GLU A 916 7.48 5.98 -14.48
N THR A 917 6.29 5.69 -14.99
CA THR A 917 6.11 5.13 -16.32
C THR A 917 5.31 6.09 -17.19
N PHE A 918 5.79 6.36 -18.42
CA PHE A 918 5.11 7.24 -19.36
C PHE A 918 4.40 6.49 -20.50
N PHE A 919 3.10 6.72 -20.65
CA PHE A 919 2.27 6.19 -21.73
C PHE A 919 2.09 7.24 -22.84
N ALA A 920 3.03 7.29 -23.76
CA ALA A 920 2.99 8.21 -24.91
C ALA A 920 1.75 7.97 -25.79
N GLY A 921 1.11 9.05 -26.23
CA GLY A 921 -0.06 9.03 -27.12
C GLY A 921 -1.39 8.69 -26.44
N ASN A 922 -1.41 8.41 -25.13
CA ASN A 922 -2.60 7.94 -24.42
C ASN A 922 -2.93 8.87 -23.23
N ASP A 923 -4.10 9.51 -23.24
CA ASP A 923 -4.66 10.20 -22.07
C ASP A 923 -5.52 9.21 -21.28
N LEU A 924 -4.99 8.68 -20.18
CA LEU A 924 -5.61 7.60 -19.43
C LEU A 924 -6.64 8.10 -18.40
N ARG A 925 -6.77 9.42 -18.21
CA ARG A 925 -7.57 9.98 -17.09
C ARG A 925 -9.06 9.64 -17.14
N PHE A 926 -9.59 9.39 -18.33
CA PHE A 926 -11.04 9.21 -18.55
C PHE A 926 -11.44 7.77 -18.89
N ASP A 927 -10.56 7.03 -19.57
CA ASP A 927 -10.84 5.64 -19.97
C ASP A 927 -10.21 4.61 -19.03
N PHE A 928 -9.47 5.07 -18.02
CA PHE A 928 -8.87 4.21 -16.99
C PHE A 928 -9.09 4.75 -15.59
N THR A 929 -9.08 3.83 -14.64
CA THR A 929 -9.08 4.12 -13.21
C THR A 929 -8.03 3.27 -12.50
N LEU A 930 -7.47 3.79 -11.41
CA LEU A 930 -6.54 3.04 -10.57
C LEU A 930 -7.30 2.43 -9.39
N LEU A 931 -7.21 1.11 -9.25
CA LEU A 931 -7.82 0.34 -8.19
C LEU A 931 -6.77 -0.13 -7.16
N SER A 932 -7.25 -0.74 -6.07
CA SER A 932 -6.40 -1.28 -5.00
C SER A 932 -5.27 -2.18 -5.52
N GLY A 933 -4.08 -2.04 -4.94
CA GLY A 933 -2.85 -2.70 -5.40
C GLY A 933 -2.28 -2.11 -6.70
N ASP A 934 -2.51 -0.82 -6.92
CA ASP A 934 -2.04 -0.02 -8.06
C ASP A 934 -2.43 -0.61 -9.43
N ARG A 935 -3.61 -1.21 -9.50
CA ARG A 935 -4.08 -1.90 -10.72
C ARG A 935 -4.70 -0.90 -11.68
N LEU A 936 -4.14 -0.80 -12.88
CA LEU A 936 -4.68 0.00 -13.97
C LEU A 936 -5.85 -0.75 -14.62
N TYR A 937 -7.06 -0.22 -14.51
CA TYR A 937 -8.29 -0.83 -15.05
C TYR A 937 -8.89 0.02 -16.15
N GLY A 938 -9.11 -0.57 -17.33
CA GLY A 938 -9.79 0.07 -18.45
C GLY A 938 -11.31 -0.03 -18.28
N VAL A 939 -12.00 1.12 -18.19
CA VAL A 939 -13.45 1.16 -17.92
C VAL A 939 -14.30 0.90 -19.17
N ARG A 940 -13.68 0.97 -20.35
CA ARG A 940 -14.35 0.72 -21.65
C ARG A 940 -14.37 -0.75 -22.03
N ASP A 941 -13.25 -1.45 -21.86
CA ASP A 941 -13.07 -2.85 -22.22
C ASP A 941 -13.10 -3.81 -21.03
N LEU A 942 -13.18 -3.25 -19.81
CA LEU A 942 -13.41 -3.91 -18.54
C LEU A 942 -12.28 -4.89 -18.18
N ARG A 943 -11.03 -4.51 -18.47
CA ARG A 943 -9.82 -5.33 -18.24
C ARG A 943 -8.78 -4.58 -17.40
N PHE A 944 -7.99 -5.33 -16.63
CA PHE A 944 -6.73 -4.77 -16.11
C PHE A 944 -5.70 -4.64 -17.22
N TYR A 945 -4.74 -3.73 -17.01
CA TYR A 945 -3.63 -3.47 -17.90
C TYR A 945 -2.31 -3.57 -17.15
N LEU A 946 -1.27 -4.00 -17.87
CA LEU A 946 0.10 -3.90 -17.37
C LEU A 946 0.47 -2.42 -17.16
N ARG A 947 1.27 -2.17 -16.11
CA ARG A 947 1.72 -0.82 -15.73
C ARG A 947 2.92 -0.33 -16.55
N GLU A 948 3.28 -1.06 -17.60
CA GLU A 948 4.41 -0.80 -18.48
C GLU A 948 3.94 -0.62 -19.92
N PRO A 949 4.49 0.34 -20.69
CA PRO A 949 4.15 0.53 -22.09
C PRO A 949 4.69 -0.62 -22.97
N PRO A 950 4.01 -0.95 -24.08
CA PRO A 950 2.71 -0.41 -24.51
C PRO A 950 1.57 -0.92 -23.64
N LEU A 951 0.43 -0.21 -23.65
CA LEU A 951 -0.80 -0.66 -22.98
C LEU A 951 -1.17 -2.06 -23.46
N ARG A 952 -1.15 -3.02 -22.53
CA ARG A 952 -1.50 -4.42 -22.79
C ARG A 952 -2.49 -4.88 -21.75
N ALA A 953 -3.70 -5.21 -22.20
CA ALA A 953 -4.74 -5.78 -21.36
C ALA A 953 -4.30 -7.17 -20.87
N VAL A 954 -4.60 -7.48 -19.62
CA VAL A 954 -4.44 -8.83 -19.06
C VAL A 954 -5.79 -9.57 -19.12
N PRO A 955 -5.78 -10.91 -19.23
CA PRO A 955 -6.98 -11.74 -19.34
C PRO A 955 -7.84 -11.77 -18.07
N LEU A 956 -7.29 -11.32 -16.93
CA LEU A 956 -7.94 -11.31 -15.64
C LEU A 956 -8.12 -9.85 -15.18
N PRO A 957 -9.23 -9.52 -14.52
CA PRO A 957 -10.21 -10.45 -13.96
C PRO A 957 -11.31 -10.78 -14.98
N ALA A 958 -12.29 -11.56 -14.57
CA ALA A 958 -13.54 -11.69 -15.31
C ALA A 958 -14.13 -10.29 -15.54
N ARG A 959 -14.66 -10.05 -16.75
CA ARG A 959 -15.28 -8.77 -17.09
C ARG A 959 -16.57 -8.60 -16.29
N LEU A 960 -16.89 -7.35 -15.97
CA LEU A 960 -18.22 -7.01 -15.47
C LEU A 960 -19.30 -7.45 -16.46
N SER A 961 -20.49 -7.77 -15.96
CA SER A 961 -21.62 -8.20 -16.77
C SER A 961 -21.92 -7.20 -17.90
N ALA A 962 -22.20 -7.70 -19.10
CA ALA A 962 -22.43 -6.86 -20.26
C ALA A 962 -23.74 -6.09 -20.13
N MET A 963 -23.72 -4.79 -20.45
CA MET A 963 -24.91 -3.95 -20.50
C MET A 963 -24.93 -3.06 -21.74
N PRO A 964 -26.11 -2.71 -22.27
CA PRO A 964 -26.25 -1.68 -23.29
C PRO A 964 -25.60 -0.36 -22.83
N GLY A 965 -24.79 0.26 -23.69
CA GLY A 965 -24.16 1.54 -23.43
C GLY A 965 -22.90 1.52 -22.53
N ASN A 966 -22.67 0.44 -21.76
CA ASN A 966 -21.58 0.30 -20.79
C ASN A 966 -21.43 1.57 -19.91
N PRO A 967 -22.33 1.78 -18.93
CA PRO A 967 -22.25 2.94 -18.05
C PRO A 967 -20.89 2.98 -17.35
N VAL A 968 -20.48 4.18 -16.97
CA VAL A 968 -19.23 4.42 -16.23
C VAL A 968 -19.64 4.93 -14.86
N GLY A 969 -19.40 4.11 -13.83
CA GLY A 969 -19.58 4.47 -12.43
C GLY A 969 -18.27 4.50 -11.67
N ASP A 970 -18.34 4.19 -10.39
CA ASP A 970 -17.19 4.03 -9.51
C ASP A 970 -16.82 2.55 -9.34
N TYR A 971 -15.52 2.25 -9.35
CA TYR A 971 -15.00 0.88 -9.42
C TYR A 971 -14.21 0.52 -8.18
N HIS A 972 -14.30 -0.74 -7.80
CA HIS A 972 -13.58 -1.31 -6.67
C HIS A 972 -13.00 -2.68 -7.02
N ALA A 973 -11.84 -3.00 -6.44
CA ALA A 973 -11.19 -4.28 -6.62
C ALA A 973 -11.15 -5.08 -5.31
N ILE A 974 -11.84 -6.22 -5.31
CA ILE A 974 -11.98 -7.14 -4.18
C ILE A 974 -11.24 -8.45 -4.46
N ARG A 975 -10.71 -9.11 -3.42
CA ARG A 975 -10.09 -10.44 -3.56
C ARG A 975 -11.15 -11.55 -3.44
N VAL A 976 -11.13 -12.49 -4.37
CA VAL A 976 -11.98 -13.69 -4.33
C VAL A 976 -11.37 -14.71 -3.34
N PRO A 977 -12.18 -15.32 -2.45
CA PRO A 977 -11.76 -16.33 -1.46
C PRO A 977 -10.89 -17.48 -2.00
#